data_AF-A0A0Z8CE67-F1
#
_entry.id   AF-A0A0Z8CE67-F1
#
_cell.length_a   1.000
_cell.length_b   1.000
_cell.length_c   1.000
_cell.angle_alpha   90.00
_cell.angle_beta   90.00
_cell.angle_gamma   90.00
#
_symmetry.space_group_name_H-M   'P 1'
#
loop_
_entity.id
_entity.type
_entity.pdbx_description
1 polymer ?
#
loop_
_entity_poly.entity_id
_entity_poly.type
_entity_poly.pdbx_seq_one_letter_code
_entity_poly.pdbx_strand_id
1 'polypeptide(L)'
;MTKQNNKLQTKGSIRKLRTGAVVSTLATSVIFGSAVSAEEVATTDVATTTETVAVSEEVAQPVEVTQADVDNAQAQVTELTNQVTAQEEVVAQVSAQVEELSAVTPEVVAELETATVKAEETVAQAETNVATAEQPVAPAQEAVTSQEGIVAEAEKTVAEANTTVANAEKAVTEAQAEVDGLENIDETLKDAQATVVADEKAVDVATTQVDNIKVAEQDKVQAIATHEGIVSEAKTTLDTKSQALATAKTELANATNKVTETKATLDALSSTSTNEVSNLTIPISTEYVNTLKEYIAGGSRDTNLSNRLKELGAEAYKQVGITSMDVLDGQLVKFNKTDWILKYSDYDKSRRVEVGNLTDAQRTELTDYFLTIIKPVREAFGVSEYKSSDKMNEIASRLEDVTNTSLHGHDLSALNKVAKEFGLSGLYENLGFPSSDDGVETMATLKRDIFSQVMLMLYDDSHARWGHAKAFATDSVDYVVVGVTDLTSNKYSAVRKLHFTLASGKHMAKLQDTNIRTAPASATDTRATALANAKTAYNTALAQQTTASQKVSAIEFELQNAQFAYNSAKAELDRLKSGTSNLADAERTLAEATARLNASRQKLVEVQATYNNLKAKEAEAKQTLADAQKTLENAEITQAQAVARLDSEKVTLATLQGKLATAQGILDKARSTYAEAVQVRDGLKDKLETARNAGTALAQAKADLKVAETRLADLKGILGQAEANFTYLKSLLPITAKGEPAYHELPTLEIPKELLDKAEVDGKVDTPVVDNTVDTKVEAPVTQGGEVVKVDLTTTTANSSTVATPVVAPATSAPKVATSSESTKVVVEYGATAKTLPNTGESENIMLYIGIGLLGLAGLSKKRNKRTI
;
A
#
# COMPACT_ATOMS: atom_id res chain seq x y z
N MET A 1 -36.19 -30.49 21.03
CA MET A 1 -35.63 -30.98 19.75
C MET A 1 -34.18 -31.36 20.03
N THR A 2 -33.81 -32.55 20.51
CA THR A 2 -34.35 -33.93 20.36
C THR A 2 -33.78 -34.68 19.15
N LYS A 3 -32.59 -35.28 19.33
CA LYS A 3 -32.36 -36.73 19.10
C LYS A 3 -30.96 -37.14 19.61
N GLN A 4 -30.92 -38.02 20.61
CA GLN A 4 -29.76 -38.86 20.89
C GLN A 4 -29.80 -40.10 19.97
N ASN A 5 -28.66 -40.69 19.64
CA ASN A 5 -28.59 -42.03 19.06
C ASN A 5 -27.82 -42.96 20.01
N ASN A 6 -28.55 -43.74 20.81
CA ASN A 6 -27.97 -44.79 21.63
C ASN A 6 -27.57 -45.99 20.77
N LYS A 7 -26.33 -46.47 20.90
CA LYS A 7 -26.00 -47.87 20.62
C LYS A 7 -26.25 -48.67 21.89
N LEU A 8 -27.33 -49.46 21.91
CA LEU A 8 -27.63 -50.42 22.98
C LEU A 8 -27.78 -51.81 22.37
N GLN A 9 -27.21 -52.82 23.04
CA GLN A 9 -27.34 -54.21 22.66
C GLN A 9 -28.73 -54.74 23.03
N THR A 10 -29.31 -55.59 22.19
CA THR A 10 -30.57 -56.29 22.47
C THR A 10 -30.34 -57.79 22.60
N LYS A 11 -30.50 -58.32 23.82
CA LYS A 11 -30.90 -59.72 24.03
C LYS A 11 -32.40 -59.75 24.28
N GLY A 12 -33.14 -60.58 23.54
CA GLY A 12 -34.59 -60.71 23.67
C GLY A 12 -35.10 -61.90 22.89
N SER A 13 -35.20 -63.06 23.55
CA SER A 13 -35.68 -64.30 22.95
C SER A 13 -37.20 -64.42 23.00
N ILE A 14 -37.83 -64.99 21.97
CA ILE A 14 -39.19 -65.53 22.08
C ILE A 14 -39.43 -66.70 21.10
N ARG A 15 -39.83 -67.84 21.68
CA ARG A 15 -40.71 -68.92 21.20
C ARG A 15 -40.65 -69.34 19.71
N LYS A 16 -40.17 -70.57 19.47
CA LYS A 16 -40.61 -71.39 18.34
C LYS A 16 -42.13 -71.61 18.42
N LEU A 17 -42.86 -71.49 17.31
CA LEU A 17 -44.22 -72.01 17.17
C LEU A 17 -44.32 -72.95 15.95
N ARG A 18 -44.69 -74.21 16.24
CA ARG A 18 -45.73 -74.99 15.56
C ARG A 18 -45.85 -74.87 14.03
N THR A 19 -45.23 -75.81 13.31
CA THR A 19 -45.88 -76.42 12.14
C THR A 19 -46.77 -77.56 12.65
N GLY A 20 -48.01 -77.67 12.16
CA GLY A 20 -48.93 -78.73 12.56
C GLY A 20 -50.09 -78.89 11.60
N ALA A 21 -50.03 -79.95 10.78
CA ALA A 21 -51.11 -80.53 9.99
C ALA A 21 -50.77 -82.03 9.88
N VAL A 22 -51.42 -82.90 10.66
CA VAL A 22 -52.70 -83.58 10.32
C VAL A 22 -52.49 -84.64 9.23
N VAL A 23 -52.34 -85.88 9.69
CA VAL A 23 -52.70 -87.10 8.94
C VAL A 23 -53.55 -87.94 9.90
N SER A 24 -54.82 -88.09 9.57
CA SER A 24 -55.88 -88.76 10.35
C SER A 24 -57.07 -88.90 9.39
N THR A 25 -57.77 -90.03 9.24
CA THR A 25 -57.67 -91.35 9.91
C THR A 25 -58.42 -92.40 9.06
N LEU A 26 -58.53 -93.63 9.57
CA LEU A 26 -59.37 -94.75 9.12
C LEU A 26 -58.85 -95.61 7.94
N ALA A 27 -59.17 -96.91 7.85
CA ALA A 27 -59.48 -97.93 8.89
C ALA A 27 -59.68 -99.30 8.21
N THR A 28 -59.40 -100.40 8.92
CA THR A 28 -59.84 -101.79 8.58
C THR A 28 -59.26 -102.36 7.25
N SER A 29 -59.12 -103.67 7.01
CA SER A 29 -59.54 -104.87 7.76
C SER A 29 -58.48 -105.96 7.83
N VAL A 30 -58.64 -106.80 8.86
CA VAL A 30 -58.09 -108.15 9.06
C VAL A 30 -58.44 -109.10 7.90
N ILE A 31 -57.57 -110.08 7.56
CA ILE A 31 -57.87 -111.53 7.46
C ILE A 31 -56.62 -112.35 7.05
N PHE A 32 -56.62 -113.65 7.38
CA PHE A 32 -55.58 -114.63 7.07
C PHE A 32 -55.56 -115.00 5.58
N GLY A 33 -54.41 -115.45 5.06
CA GLY A 33 -54.29 -116.01 3.70
C GLY A 33 -53.12 -116.97 3.61
N SER A 34 -53.39 -118.28 3.75
CA SER A 34 -52.38 -119.33 3.73
C SER A 34 -52.38 -120.12 2.42
N ALA A 35 -51.23 -120.19 1.76
CA ALA A 35 -50.84 -121.28 0.87
C ALA A 35 -49.47 -121.79 1.39
N VAL A 36 -49.25 -123.04 1.77
CA VAL A 36 -49.77 -124.32 1.26
C VAL A 36 -49.38 -124.52 -0.20
N SER A 37 -48.11 -124.90 -0.40
CA SER A 37 -47.74 -125.72 -1.55
C SER A 37 -47.80 -127.18 -1.10
N ALA A 38 -48.78 -127.90 -1.64
CA ALA A 38 -48.58 -129.29 -2.03
C ALA A 38 -47.61 -129.29 -3.25
N GLU A 39 -47.03 -130.38 -3.73
CA GLU A 39 -47.21 -131.79 -3.35
C GLU A 39 -45.87 -132.53 -3.54
N GLU A 40 -45.50 -133.41 -2.62
CA GLU A 40 -44.63 -134.56 -2.92
C GLU A 40 -45.02 -135.74 -2.03
N VAL A 41 -46.25 -136.25 -2.22
CA VAL A 41 -46.68 -137.52 -1.63
C VAL A 41 -45.92 -138.65 -2.33
N ALA A 42 -44.83 -139.08 -1.70
CA ALA A 42 -44.09 -140.26 -2.10
C ALA A 42 -45.02 -141.49 -2.12
N THR A 43 -44.91 -142.29 -3.17
CA THR A 43 -45.82 -143.41 -3.44
C THR A 43 -45.77 -144.48 -2.36
N THR A 44 -46.96 -144.86 -1.88
CA THR A 44 -47.39 -146.21 -1.51
C THR A 44 -46.31 -147.25 -1.20
N ASP A 45 -46.26 -147.67 0.07
CA ASP A 45 -46.02 -149.08 0.38
C ASP A 45 -46.69 -149.48 1.71
N VAL A 46 -47.99 -149.78 1.64
CA VAL A 46 -48.71 -150.52 2.68
C VAL A 46 -49.08 -151.87 2.08
N ALA A 47 -48.40 -152.92 2.54
CA ALA A 47 -48.46 -154.24 1.94
C ALA A 47 -49.87 -154.85 1.97
N THR A 48 -50.20 -155.56 0.89
CA THR A 48 -51.46 -156.30 0.74
C THR A 48 -51.52 -157.48 1.72
N THR A 49 -52.23 -157.32 2.84
CA THR A 49 -52.66 -158.45 3.67
C THR A 49 -54.14 -158.74 3.46
N THR A 50 -54.45 -159.37 2.33
CA THR A 50 -55.70 -160.10 2.15
C THR A 50 -55.69 -161.34 3.05
N GLU A 51 -56.07 -161.20 4.32
CA GLU A 51 -56.45 -162.37 5.10
C GLU A 51 -57.90 -162.76 4.75
N THR A 52 -58.01 -163.86 4.03
CA THR A 52 -59.28 -164.42 3.58
C THR A 52 -60.10 -164.92 4.77
N VAL A 53 -61.31 -164.39 4.98
CA VAL A 53 -62.35 -165.14 5.68
C VAL A 53 -62.73 -166.30 4.77
N ALA A 54 -62.11 -167.45 4.99
CA ALA A 54 -62.45 -168.67 4.28
C ALA A 54 -63.86 -169.11 4.68
N VAL A 55 -64.76 -169.18 3.70
CA VAL A 55 -66.06 -169.86 3.88
C VAL A 55 -65.80 -171.36 3.93
N SER A 56 -65.60 -171.88 5.14
CA SER A 56 -65.70 -173.33 5.36
C SER A 56 -67.16 -173.74 5.29
N GLU A 57 -67.52 -174.53 4.29
CA GLU A 57 -68.73 -175.34 4.32
C GLU A 57 -68.62 -176.35 5.47
N GLU A 58 -69.28 -176.12 6.60
CA GLU A 58 -69.45 -177.16 7.63
C GLU A 58 -70.92 -177.37 8.00
N VAL A 59 -71.29 -178.65 8.01
CA VAL A 59 -72.64 -179.19 7.96
C VAL A 59 -73.50 -178.80 9.16
N ALA A 60 -74.55 -178.01 8.88
CA ALA A 60 -75.87 -178.03 9.53
C ALA A 60 -75.92 -178.33 11.05
N GLN A 61 -75.60 -177.33 11.87
CA GLN A 61 -76.18 -177.17 13.21
C GLN A 61 -76.68 -175.73 13.37
N PRO A 62 -77.79 -175.50 14.11
CA PRO A 62 -78.38 -174.17 14.21
C PRO A 62 -77.55 -173.23 15.09
N VAL A 63 -77.26 -172.03 14.57
CA VAL A 63 -76.59 -170.94 15.30
C VAL A 63 -77.59 -169.82 15.53
N GLU A 64 -77.67 -169.30 16.76
CA GLU A 64 -78.56 -168.19 17.13
C GLU A 64 -77.96 -166.83 16.72
N VAL A 65 -78.79 -165.93 16.18
CA VAL A 65 -78.43 -164.51 15.98
C VAL A 65 -78.54 -163.76 17.30
N THR A 66 -77.54 -162.93 17.64
CA THR A 66 -77.49 -162.23 18.93
C THR A 66 -77.83 -160.74 18.80
N GLN A 67 -78.16 -160.10 19.92
CA GLN A 67 -78.36 -158.64 19.96
C GLN A 67 -77.11 -157.86 19.55
N ALA A 68 -75.90 -158.39 19.84
CA ALA A 68 -74.65 -157.72 19.51
C ALA A 68 -74.43 -157.61 17.99
N ASP A 69 -74.94 -158.57 17.21
CA ASP A 69 -74.87 -158.55 15.73
C ASP A 69 -75.74 -157.43 15.16
N VAL A 70 -76.92 -157.21 15.75
CA VAL A 70 -77.85 -156.12 15.41
C VAL A 70 -77.28 -154.77 15.83
N ASP A 71 -76.68 -154.66 17.02
CA ASP A 71 -76.09 -153.42 17.53
C ASP A 71 -74.86 -153.01 16.69
N ASN A 72 -74.01 -153.97 16.31
CA ASN A 72 -72.89 -153.74 15.37
C ASN A 72 -73.38 -153.27 13.99
N ALA A 73 -74.44 -153.88 13.45
CA ALA A 73 -75.01 -153.46 12.17
C ALA A 73 -75.66 -152.05 12.26
N GLN A 74 -76.30 -151.71 13.39
CA GLN A 74 -76.80 -150.35 13.64
C GLN A 74 -75.66 -149.31 13.72
N ALA A 75 -74.54 -149.67 14.37
CA ALA A 75 -73.36 -148.82 14.43
C ALA A 75 -72.75 -148.61 13.04
N GLN A 76 -72.66 -149.67 12.22
CA GLN A 76 -72.18 -149.59 10.83
C GLN A 76 -73.07 -148.71 9.95
N VAL A 77 -74.40 -148.81 10.06
CA VAL A 77 -75.35 -147.89 9.40
C VAL A 77 -75.15 -146.44 9.85
N THR A 78 -74.93 -146.21 11.14
CA THR A 78 -74.72 -144.86 11.70
C THR A 78 -73.42 -144.23 11.18
N GLU A 79 -72.33 -145.00 11.15
CA GLU A 79 -71.04 -144.57 10.63
C GLU A 79 -71.11 -144.27 9.12
N LEU A 80 -71.73 -145.14 8.33
CA LEU A 80 -71.94 -144.91 6.90
C LEU A 80 -72.84 -143.71 6.62
N THR A 81 -73.82 -143.42 7.49
CA THR A 81 -74.65 -142.20 7.39
C THR A 81 -73.81 -140.93 7.60
N ASN A 82 -72.88 -140.93 8.56
CA ASN A 82 -71.94 -139.82 8.76
C ASN A 82 -71.00 -139.64 7.55
N GLN A 83 -70.48 -140.74 7.00
CA GLN A 83 -69.61 -140.70 5.82
C GLN A 83 -70.34 -140.20 4.57
N VAL A 84 -71.61 -140.61 4.36
CA VAL A 84 -72.46 -140.05 3.30
C VAL A 84 -72.64 -138.54 3.49
N THR A 85 -72.99 -138.10 4.70
CA THR A 85 -73.22 -136.67 5.01
C THR A 85 -71.97 -135.83 4.75
N ALA A 86 -70.80 -136.27 5.21
CA ALA A 86 -69.54 -135.59 4.96
C ALA A 86 -69.18 -135.55 3.47
N GLN A 87 -69.48 -136.60 2.71
CA GLN A 87 -69.24 -136.65 1.28
C GLN A 87 -70.17 -135.70 0.49
N GLU A 88 -71.39 -135.43 0.98
CA GLU A 88 -72.29 -134.41 0.41
C GLU A 88 -71.72 -132.98 0.56
N GLU A 89 -71.10 -132.65 1.70
CA GLU A 89 -70.41 -131.37 1.87
C GLU A 89 -69.21 -131.22 0.92
N VAL A 90 -68.45 -132.30 0.67
CA VAL A 90 -67.35 -132.30 -0.32
C VAL A 90 -67.88 -132.05 -1.73
N VAL A 91 -68.97 -132.72 -2.14
CA VAL A 91 -69.61 -132.48 -3.45
C VAL A 91 -70.04 -131.00 -3.58
N ALA A 92 -70.61 -130.41 -2.53
CA ALA A 92 -71.04 -129.01 -2.54
C ALA A 92 -69.85 -128.02 -2.68
N GLN A 93 -68.74 -128.25 -1.98
CA GLN A 93 -67.55 -127.39 -2.06
C GLN A 93 -66.91 -127.43 -3.46
N VAL A 94 -66.72 -128.62 -4.04
CA VAL A 94 -66.12 -128.74 -5.38
C VAL A 94 -67.09 -128.22 -6.45
N SER A 95 -68.41 -128.35 -6.26
CA SER A 95 -69.41 -127.73 -7.15
C SER A 95 -69.27 -126.20 -7.22
N ALA A 96 -69.09 -125.53 -6.07
CA ALA A 96 -68.88 -124.08 -6.03
C ALA A 96 -67.57 -123.66 -6.71
N GLN A 97 -66.50 -124.44 -6.55
CA GLN A 97 -65.23 -124.21 -7.24
C GLN A 97 -65.35 -124.39 -8.76
N VAL A 98 -66.15 -125.36 -9.22
CA VAL A 98 -66.50 -125.52 -10.64
C VAL A 98 -67.32 -124.33 -11.16
N GLU A 99 -68.24 -123.77 -10.35
CA GLU A 99 -69.02 -122.58 -10.74
C GLU A 99 -68.13 -121.35 -10.91
N GLU A 100 -67.28 -121.03 -9.93
CA GLU A 100 -66.34 -119.89 -9.98
C GLU A 100 -65.38 -119.99 -11.18
N LEU A 101 -64.77 -121.17 -11.40
CA LEU A 101 -63.87 -121.39 -12.53
C LEU A 101 -64.62 -121.42 -13.89
N SER A 102 -65.92 -121.73 -13.91
CA SER A 102 -66.74 -121.68 -15.14
C SER A 102 -67.09 -120.26 -15.61
N ALA A 103 -66.96 -119.26 -14.74
CA ALA A 103 -67.11 -117.86 -15.12
C ALA A 103 -65.97 -117.35 -16.03
N VAL A 104 -64.83 -118.05 -16.09
CA VAL A 104 -63.74 -117.75 -17.03
C VAL A 104 -64.07 -118.36 -18.40
N THR A 105 -64.75 -117.57 -19.24
CA THR A 105 -65.09 -117.98 -20.61
C THR A 105 -63.91 -117.78 -21.57
N PRO A 106 -63.88 -118.47 -22.73
CA PRO A 106 -62.90 -118.19 -23.80
C PRO A 106 -62.95 -116.73 -24.31
N GLU A 107 -64.09 -116.05 -24.15
CA GLU A 107 -64.27 -114.65 -24.51
C GLU A 107 -63.48 -113.73 -23.57
N VAL A 108 -63.51 -113.98 -22.24
CA VAL A 108 -62.68 -113.25 -21.26
C VAL A 108 -61.19 -113.44 -21.52
N VAL A 109 -60.76 -114.64 -21.94
CA VAL A 109 -59.37 -114.88 -22.34
C VAL A 109 -59.01 -114.07 -23.60
N ALA A 110 -59.86 -114.11 -24.64
CA ALA A 110 -59.62 -113.35 -25.87
C ALA A 110 -59.64 -111.82 -25.69
N GLU A 111 -60.47 -111.30 -24.76
CA GLU A 111 -60.43 -109.89 -24.36
C GLU A 111 -59.11 -109.54 -23.66
N LEU A 112 -58.63 -110.37 -22.73
CA LEU A 112 -57.34 -110.17 -22.05
C LEU A 112 -56.14 -110.29 -23.00
N GLU A 113 -56.18 -111.19 -23.98
CA GLU A 113 -55.18 -111.26 -25.06
C GLU A 113 -55.18 -109.97 -25.90
N THR A 114 -56.37 -109.52 -26.32
CA THR A 114 -56.54 -108.28 -27.09
C THR A 114 -56.09 -107.05 -26.30
N ALA A 115 -56.36 -106.99 -25.00
CA ALA A 115 -55.91 -105.92 -24.11
C ALA A 115 -54.38 -105.95 -23.90
N THR A 116 -53.80 -107.13 -23.75
CA THR A 116 -52.35 -107.32 -23.59
C THR A 116 -51.60 -106.86 -24.83
N VAL A 117 -52.04 -107.26 -26.04
CA VAL A 117 -51.44 -106.82 -27.31
C VAL A 117 -51.50 -105.29 -27.45
N LYS A 118 -52.64 -104.67 -27.16
CA LYS A 118 -52.77 -103.19 -27.18
C LYS A 118 -51.87 -102.50 -26.15
N ALA A 119 -51.63 -103.13 -25.00
CA ALA A 119 -50.69 -102.62 -24.01
C ALA A 119 -49.23 -102.76 -24.48
N GLU A 120 -48.88 -103.83 -25.20
CA GLU A 120 -47.56 -103.99 -25.85
C GLU A 120 -47.34 -102.95 -26.96
N GLU A 121 -48.34 -102.71 -27.82
CA GLU A 121 -48.33 -101.61 -28.80
C GLU A 121 -48.14 -100.24 -28.12
N THR A 122 -48.83 -100.02 -27.00
CA THR A 122 -48.73 -98.79 -26.21
C THR A 122 -47.33 -98.61 -25.59
N VAL A 123 -46.70 -99.69 -25.09
CA VAL A 123 -45.32 -99.66 -24.59
C VAL A 123 -44.33 -99.36 -25.73
N ALA A 124 -44.45 -100.01 -26.88
CA ALA A 124 -43.56 -99.78 -28.03
C ALA A 124 -43.67 -98.33 -28.56
N GLN A 125 -44.89 -97.76 -28.57
CA GLN A 125 -45.09 -96.34 -28.90
C GLN A 125 -44.51 -95.42 -27.82
N ALA A 126 -44.61 -95.77 -26.54
CA ALA A 126 -44.01 -94.99 -25.45
C ALA A 126 -42.47 -95.04 -25.47
N GLU A 127 -41.88 -96.18 -25.81
CA GLU A 127 -40.43 -96.36 -26.01
C GLU A 127 -39.93 -95.51 -27.20
N THR A 128 -40.66 -95.54 -28.31
CA THR A 128 -40.43 -94.66 -29.48
C THR A 128 -40.51 -93.19 -29.08
N ASN A 129 -41.46 -92.81 -28.21
CA ASN A 129 -41.58 -91.45 -27.71
C ASN A 129 -40.42 -91.04 -26.79
N VAL A 130 -39.90 -91.94 -25.95
CA VAL A 130 -38.69 -91.71 -25.14
C VAL A 130 -37.48 -91.49 -26.04
N ALA A 131 -37.22 -92.38 -27.01
CA ALA A 131 -36.10 -92.26 -27.94
C ALA A 131 -36.17 -90.95 -28.76
N THR A 132 -37.37 -90.53 -29.15
CA THR A 132 -37.63 -89.25 -29.85
C THR A 132 -37.40 -88.04 -28.94
N ALA A 133 -37.83 -88.11 -27.67
CA ALA A 133 -37.65 -87.05 -26.69
C ALA A 133 -36.19 -86.89 -26.23
N GLU A 134 -35.37 -87.92 -26.38
CA GLU A 134 -33.96 -87.92 -26.00
C GLU A 134 -33.06 -87.23 -27.04
N GLN A 135 -33.39 -87.35 -28.35
CA GLN A 135 -32.64 -86.72 -29.44
C GLN A 135 -32.32 -85.21 -29.24
N PRO A 136 -33.25 -84.33 -28.83
CA PRO A 136 -32.94 -82.90 -28.65
C PRO A 136 -32.08 -82.57 -27.43
N VAL A 137 -31.88 -83.49 -26.47
CA VAL A 137 -31.22 -83.16 -25.19
C VAL A 137 -29.72 -82.95 -25.36
N ALA A 138 -29.01 -83.85 -26.06
CA ALA A 138 -27.57 -83.71 -26.26
C ALA A 138 -27.20 -82.46 -27.09
N PRO A 139 -27.82 -82.17 -28.25
CA PRO A 139 -27.58 -80.93 -29.00
C PRO A 139 -27.92 -79.66 -28.22
N ALA A 140 -28.93 -79.69 -27.34
CA ALA A 140 -29.24 -78.56 -26.46
C ALA A 140 -28.17 -78.35 -25.39
N GLN A 141 -27.59 -79.43 -24.85
CA GLN A 141 -26.48 -79.36 -23.88
C GLN A 141 -25.19 -78.85 -24.54
N GLU A 142 -24.85 -79.34 -25.73
CA GLU A 142 -23.71 -78.87 -26.52
C GLU A 142 -23.86 -77.38 -26.89
N ALA A 143 -25.06 -76.93 -27.25
CA ALA A 143 -25.33 -75.52 -27.52
C ALA A 143 -25.16 -74.62 -26.28
N VAL A 144 -25.63 -75.07 -25.10
CA VAL A 144 -25.39 -74.35 -23.83
C VAL A 144 -23.90 -74.22 -23.55
N THR A 145 -23.15 -75.33 -23.55
CA THR A 145 -21.70 -75.32 -23.25
C THR A 145 -20.88 -74.54 -24.28
N SER A 146 -21.29 -74.54 -25.56
CA SER A 146 -20.70 -73.69 -26.59
C SER A 146 -20.92 -72.19 -26.30
N GLN A 147 -22.13 -71.81 -25.88
CA GLN A 147 -22.47 -70.43 -25.54
C GLN A 147 -21.82 -69.98 -24.22
N GLU A 148 -21.60 -70.87 -23.25
CA GLU A 148 -20.83 -70.59 -22.03
C GLU A 148 -19.38 -70.19 -22.37
N GLY A 149 -18.75 -70.86 -23.35
CA GLY A 149 -17.45 -70.46 -23.88
C GLY A 149 -17.45 -69.09 -24.58
N ILE A 150 -18.51 -68.76 -25.32
CA ILE A 150 -18.67 -67.44 -25.97
C ILE A 150 -18.84 -66.34 -24.91
N VAL A 151 -19.61 -66.58 -23.85
CA VAL A 151 -19.77 -65.64 -22.74
C VAL A 151 -18.42 -65.41 -22.03
N ALA A 152 -17.64 -66.47 -21.77
CA ALA A 152 -16.32 -66.34 -21.13
C ALA A 152 -15.33 -65.46 -21.95
N GLU A 153 -15.28 -65.63 -23.28
CA GLU A 153 -14.43 -64.78 -24.14
C GLU A 153 -14.95 -63.34 -24.22
N ALA A 154 -16.28 -63.13 -24.13
CA ALA A 154 -16.85 -61.79 -24.02
C ALA A 154 -16.53 -61.11 -22.66
N GLU A 155 -16.51 -61.85 -21.54
CA GLU A 155 -16.07 -61.33 -20.24
C GLU A 155 -14.58 -60.95 -20.26
N LYS A 156 -13.74 -61.77 -20.89
CA LYS A 156 -12.32 -61.46 -21.14
C LYS A 156 -12.17 -60.21 -22.02
N THR A 157 -12.95 -60.07 -23.08
CA THR A 157 -12.96 -58.88 -23.95
C THR A 157 -13.28 -57.60 -23.17
N VAL A 158 -14.24 -57.66 -22.23
CA VAL A 158 -14.57 -56.53 -21.34
C VAL A 158 -13.40 -56.21 -20.39
N ALA A 159 -12.71 -57.21 -19.84
CA ALA A 159 -11.55 -57.00 -18.96
C ALA A 159 -10.34 -56.36 -19.71
N GLU A 160 -10.12 -56.76 -20.96
CA GLU A 160 -9.12 -56.16 -21.84
C GLU A 160 -9.49 -54.71 -22.17
N ALA A 161 -10.74 -54.43 -22.54
CA ALA A 161 -11.22 -53.06 -22.81
C ALA A 161 -11.15 -52.13 -21.58
N ASN A 162 -11.52 -52.62 -20.38
CA ASN A 162 -11.36 -51.87 -19.12
C ASN A 162 -9.89 -51.48 -18.87
N THR A 163 -8.96 -52.39 -19.21
CA THR A 163 -7.51 -52.14 -19.09
C THR A 163 -7.04 -51.11 -20.12
N THR A 164 -7.62 -51.11 -21.33
CA THR A 164 -7.35 -50.10 -22.37
C THR A 164 -7.81 -48.70 -21.94
N VAL A 165 -9.02 -48.59 -21.35
CA VAL A 165 -9.53 -47.31 -20.80
C VAL A 165 -8.60 -46.77 -19.71
N ALA A 166 -8.25 -47.59 -18.70
CA ALA A 166 -7.38 -47.14 -17.61
C ALA A 166 -5.98 -46.69 -18.07
N ASN A 167 -5.43 -47.33 -19.12
CA ASN A 167 -4.18 -46.89 -19.73
C ASN A 167 -4.32 -45.55 -20.48
N ALA A 168 -5.47 -45.29 -21.11
CA ALA A 168 -5.75 -44.04 -21.79
C ALA A 168 -6.04 -42.88 -20.81
N GLU A 169 -6.77 -43.11 -19.71
CA GLU A 169 -6.93 -42.15 -18.60
C GLU A 169 -5.58 -41.73 -18.03
N LYS A 170 -4.68 -42.70 -17.83
CA LYS A 170 -3.30 -42.46 -17.39
C LYS A 170 -2.52 -41.61 -18.41
N ALA A 171 -2.62 -41.92 -19.71
CA ALA A 171 -1.95 -41.16 -20.76
C ALA A 171 -2.46 -39.71 -20.86
N VAL A 172 -3.78 -39.48 -20.70
CA VAL A 172 -4.36 -38.12 -20.60
C VAL A 172 -3.82 -37.38 -19.38
N THR A 173 -3.71 -38.05 -18.24
CA THR A 173 -3.16 -37.47 -17.00
C THR A 173 -1.69 -37.07 -17.15
N GLU A 174 -0.87 -37.92 -17.77
CA GLU A 174 0.55 -37.66 -18.01
C GLU A 174 0.74 -36.52 -19.04
N ALA A 175 -0.03 -36.51 -20.13
CA ALA A 175 0.02 -35.43 -21.12
C ALA A 175 -0.48 -34.08 -20.57
N GLN A 176 -1.48 -34.08 -19.67
CA GLN A 176 -1.92 -32.86 -18.99
C GLN A 176 -0.81 -32.31 -18.09
N ALA A 177 -0.09 -33.17 -17.37
CA ALA A 177 1.03 -32.75 -16.53
C ALA A 177 2.20 -32.15 -17.33
N GLU A 178 2.42 -32.57 -18.59
CA GLU A 178 3.38 -31.91 -19.49
C GLU A 178 2.92 -30.50 -19.93
N VAL A 179 1.61 -30.28 -20.09
CA VAL A 179 1.04 -28.95 -20.38
C VAL A 179 1.10 -28.04 -19.14
N ASP A 180 0.72 -28.55 -17.97
CA ASP A 180 0.73 -27.80 -16.70
C ASP A 180 2.16 -27.45 -16.27
N GLY A 181 3.13 -28.33 -16.53
CA GLY A 181 4.56 -28.09 -16.34
C GLY A 181 5.15 -26.99 -17.24
N LEU A 182 4.35 -26.45 -18.16
CA LEU A 182 4.69 -25.32 -19.03
C LEU A 182 3.86 -24.06 -18.74
N GLU A 183 3.20 -23.96 -17.58
CA GLU A 183 2.66 -22.66 -17.12
C GLU A 183 3.79 -21.65 -16.84
N ASN A 184 3.47 -20.34 -16.94
CA ASN A 184 4.32 -19.20 -16.59
C ASN A 184 5.54 -18.91 -17.52
N ILE A 185 5.67 -19.56 -18.68
CA ILE A 185 6.72 -19.25 -19.68
C ILE A 185 6.73 -17.76 -20.07
N ASP A 186 5.54 -17.18 -20.25
CA ASP A 186 5.33 -15.79 -20.67
C ASP A 186 5.82 -14.78 -19.61
N GLU A 187 5.82 -15.15 -18.33
CA GLU A 187 6.23 -14.26 -17.24
C GLU A 187 7.75 -14.09 -17.20
N THR A 188 8.52 -15.17 -17.41
CA THR A 188 9.99 -15.11 -17.49
C THR A 188 10.47 -14.24 -18.67
N LEU A 189 9.76 -14.27 -19.81
CA LEU A 189 10.07 -13.39 -20.94
C LEU A 189 9.75 -11.92 -20.65
N LYS A 190 8.59 -11.66 -20.04
CA LYS A 190 8.12 -10.33 -19.65
C LYS A 190 9.07 -9.64 -18.68
N ASP A 191 9.60 -10.36 -17.69
CA ASP A 191 10.56 -9.81 -16.72
C ASP A 191 11.92 -9.48 -17.37
N ALA A 192 12.38 -10.30 -18.32
CA ALA A 192 13.59 -9.99 -19.10
C ALA A 192 13.40 -8.74 -19.98
N GLN A 193 12.21 -8.56 -20.58
CA GLN A 193 11.85 -7.35 -21.33
C GLN A 193 11.78 -6.12 -20.43
N ALA A 194 11.13 -6.22 -19.26
CA ALA A 194 11.04 -5.14 -18.29
C ALA A 194 12.41 -4.70 -17.75
N THR A 195 13.33 -5.66 -17.57
CA THR A 195 14.72 -5.39 -17.16
C THR A 195 15.46 -4.53 -18.19
N VAL A 196 15.35 -4.86 -19.49
CA VAL A 196 15.95 -4.05 -20.56
C VAL A 196 15.39 -2.63 -20.57
N VAL A 197 14.07 -2.46 -20.48
CA VAL A 197 13.44 -1.12 -20.44
C VAL A 197 13.87 -0.31 -19.22
N ALA A 198 14.10 -0.95 -18.07
CA ALA A 198 14.62 -0.30 -16.87
C ALA A 198 16.08 0.16 -17.05
N ASP A 199 16.93 -0.66 -17.67
CA ASP A 199 18.33 -0.29 -17.97
C ASP A 199 18.43 0.80 -19.05
N GLU A 200 17.57 0.79 -20.08
CA GLU A 200 17.51 1.86 -21.09
C GLU A 200 17.21 3.20 -20.42
N LYS A 201 16.21 3.24 -19.55
CA LYS A 201 15.88 4.44 -18.76
C LYS A 201 17.00 4.84 -17.79
N ALA A 202 17.78 3.89 -17.27
CA ALA A 202 18.94 4.20 -16.43
C ALA A 202 20.08 4.87 -17.22
N VAL A 203 20.28 4.47 -18.48
CA VAL A 203 21.21 5.13 -19.41
C VAL A 203 20.75 6.54 -19.76
N ASP A 204 19.45 6.73 -20.06
CA ASP A 204 18.89 8.07 -20.33
C ASP A 204 19.07 9.05 -19.16
N VAL A 205 18.80 8.58 -17.93
CA VAL A 205 18.98 9.38 -16.70
C VAL A 205 20.46 9.71 -16.45
N ALA A 206 21.36 8.74 -16.61
CA ALA A 206 22.80 8.98 -16.44
C ALA A 206 23.36 9.93 -17.52
N THR A 207 22.88 9.83 -18.77
CA THR A 207 23.23 10.74 -19.86
C THR A 207 22.76 12.17 -19.53
N THR A 208 21.50 12.32 -19.14
CA THR A 208 20.91 13.59 -18.71
C THR A 208 21.66 14.20 -17.52
N GLN A 209 22.16 13.37 -16.60
CA GLN A 209 22.96 13.83 -15.46
C GLN A 209 24.35 14.33 -15.89
N VAL A 210 25.03 13.63 -16.81
CA VAL A 210 26.30 14.05 -17.39
C VAL A 210 26.15 15.38 -18.15
N ASP A 211 25.11 15.53 -18.97
CA ASP A 211 24.88 16.75 -19.76
C ASP A 211 24.52 17.94 -18.88
N ASN A 212 23.68 17.76 -17.85
CA ASN A 212 23.38 18.81 -16.87
C ASN A 212 24.62 19.25 -16.09
N ILE A 213 25.52 18.33 -15.75
CA ILE A 213 26.81 18.67 -15.10
C ILE A 213 27.70 19.45 -16.07
N LYS A 214 27.77 19.06 -17.35
CA LYS A 214 28.54 19.79 -18.38
C LYS A 214 28.03 21.21 -18.59
N VAL A 215 26.70 21.42 -18.61
CA VAL A 215 26.08 22.76 -18.67
C VAL A 215 26.42 23.56 -17.41
N ALA A 216 26.24 22.99 -16.22
CA ALA A 216 26.57 23.69 -14.96
C ALA A 216 28.06 24.03 -14.84
N GLU A 217 28.95 23.21 -15.39
CA GLU A 217 30.40 23.45 -15.44
C GLU A 217 30.78 24.53 -16.47
N GLN A 218 30.08 24.59 -17.62
CA GLN A 218 30.20 25.68 -18.58
C GLN A 218 29.70 27.03 -18.02
N ASP A 219 28.53 27.04 -17.36
CA ASP A 219 27.97 28.22 -16.70
C ASP A 219 28.88 28.70 -15.57
N LYS A 220 29.47 27.77 -14.79
CA LYS A 220 30.47 28.08 -13.76
C LYS A 220 31.73 28.74 -14.34
N VAL A 221 32.21 28.33 -15.51
CA VAL A 221 33.34 28.98 -16.20
C VAL A 221 32.99 30.42 -16.58
N GLN A 222 31.78 30.67 -17.12
CA GLN A 222 31.33 32.04 -17.40
C GLN A 222 31.16 32.87 -16.11
N ALA A 223 30.55 32.31 -15.06
CA ALA A 223 30.37 32.98 -13.78
C ALA A 223 31.69 33.36 -13.11
N ILE A 224 32.71 32.49 -13.18
CA ILE A 224 34.07 32.79 -12.72
C ILE A 224 34.67 33.94 -13.53
N ALA A 225 34.65 33.88 -14.87
CA ALA A 225 35.20 34.94 -15.72
C ALA A 225 34.51 36.30 -15.48
N THR A 226 33.19 36.32 -15.26
CA THR A 226 32.45 37.52 -14.86
C THR A 226 32.91 38.06 -13.51
N HIS A 227 33.08 37.20 -12.50
CA HIS A 227 33.52 37.64 -11.17
C HIS A 227 35.00 38.04 -11.12
N GLU A 228 35.86 37.52 -12.00
CA GLU A 228 37.22 38.04 -12.19
C GLU A 228 37.22 39.48 -12.71
N GLY A 229 36.31 39.81 -13.62
CA GLY A 229 36.04 41.20 -14.04
C GLY A 229 35.59 42.08 -12.86
N ILE A 230 34.56 41.67 -12.14
CA ILE A 230 34.01 42.41 -10.98
C ILE A 230 35.08 42.66 -9.90
N VAL A 231 35.93 41.66 -9.60
CA VAL A 231 37.05 41.81 -8.66
C VAL A 231 38.09 42.83 -9.16
N SER A 232 38.37 42.85 -10.47
CA SER A 232 39.30 43.81 -11.08
C SER A 232 38.77 45.25 -11.04
N GLU A 233 37.49 45.45 -11.35
CA GLU A 233 36.83 46.76 -11.28
C GLU A 233 36.73 47.27 -9.83
N ALA A 234 36.38 46.41 -8.88
CA ALA A 234 36.35 46.74 -7.46
C ALA A 234 37.75 47.08 -6.92
N LYS A 235 38.80 46.37 -7.36
CA LYS A 235 40.19 46.69 -7.00
C LYS A 235 40.64 48.03 -7.57
N THR A 236 40.32 48.32 -8.82
CA THR A 236 40.61 49.61 -9.47
C THR A 236 39.91 50.77 -8.75
N THR A 237 38.68 50.55 -8.31
CA THR A 237 37.90 51.52 -7.52
C THR A 237 38.54 51.78 -6.16
N LEU A 238 38.94 50.72 -5.45
CA LEU A 238 39.66 50.77 -4.17
C LEU A 238 40.99 51.55 -4.29
N ASP A 239 41.79 51.26 -5.30
CA ASP A 239 43.07 51.95 -5.55
C ASP A 239 42.86 53.44 -5.89
N THR A 240 41.78 53.76 -6.61
CA THR A 240 41.41 55.15 -6.96
C THR A 240 40.98 55.94 -5.73
N LYS A 241 40.14 55.36 -4.85
CA LYS A 241 39.74 56.02 -3.59
C LYS A 241 40.92 56.16 -2.61
N SER A 242 41.87 55.23 -2.62
CA SER A 242 43.10 55.31 -1.81
C SER A 242 43.97 56.51 -2.23
N GLN A 243 44.15 56.71 -3.54
CA GLN A 243 44.86 57.88 -4.08
C GLN A 243 44.12 59.19 -3.76
N ALA A 244 42.80 59.23 -3.94
CA ALA A 244 41.98 60.41 -3.60
C ALA A 244 42.08 60.79 -2.10
N LEU A 245 42.18 59.80 -1.22
CA LEU A 245 42.37 60.05 0.22
C LEU A 245 43.72 60.69 0.52
N ALA A 246 44.80 60.23 -0.14
CA ALA A 246 46.11 60.84 0.00
C ALA A 246 46.08 62.33 -0.41
N THR A 247 45.48 62.65 -1.57
CA THR A 247 45.29 64.03 -2.04
C THR A 247 44.51 64.88 -1.02
N ALA A 248 43.37 64.38 -0.52
CA ALA A 248 42.54 65.11 0.44
C ALA A 248 43.27 65.38 1.77
N LYS A 249 44.12 64.45 2.23
CA LYS A 249 44.95 64.65 3.44
C LYS A 249 46.04 65.71 3.22
N THR A 250 46.60 65.82 2.01
CA THR A 250 47.48 66.94 1.64
C THR A 250 46.74 68.28 1.63
N GLU A 251 45.51 68.33 1.10
CA GLU A 251 44.68 69.55 1.15
C GLU A 251 44.37 70.00 2.58
N LEU A 252 44.00 69.06 3.47
CA LEU A 252 43.76 69.34 4.89
C LEU A 252 45.00 69.85 5.62
N ALA A 253 46.18 69.28 5.34
CA ALA A 253 47.44 69.76 5.90
C ALA A 253 47.73 71.21 5.46
N ASN A 254 47.56 71.52 4.17
CA ASN A 254 47.76 72.86 3.64
C ASN A 254 46.78 73.89 4.24
N ALA A 255 45.50 73.53 4.36
CA ALA A 255 44.49 74.40 4.98
C ALA A 255 44.77 74.61 6.48
N THR A 256 45.22 73.57 7.19
CA THR A 256 45.63 73.66 8.61
C THR A 256 46.81 74.61 8.80
N ASN A 257 47.82 74.54 7.93
CA ASN A 257 48.96 75.48 7.96
C ASN A 257 48.49 76.92 7.76
N LYS A 258 47.52 77.16 6.86
CA LYS A 258 46.95 78.49 6.63
C LYS A 258 46.19 79.06 7.83
N VAL A 259 45.53 78.20 8.63
CA VAL A 259 44.92 78.59 9.91
C VAL A 259 46.00 79.04 10.90
N THR A 260 47.10 78.29 11.01
CA THR A 260 48.23 78.64 11.90
C THR A 260 48.86 79.99 11.54
N GLU A 261 49.14 80.23 10.25
CA GLU A 261 49.70 81.50 9.75
C GLU A 261 48.77 82.70 10.05
N THR A 262 47.49 82.56 9.75
CA THR A 262 46.50 83.64 9.93
C THR A 262 46.18 83.89 11.41
N LYS A 263 46.20 82.84 12.25
CA LYS A 263 46.09 82.97 13.72
C LYS A 263 47.24 83.77 14.31
N ALA A 264 48.49 83.43 13.94
CA ALA A 264 49.67 84.16 14.39
C ALA A 264 49.64 85.64 13.97
N THR A 265 49.15 85.93 12.75
CA THR A 265 48.97 87.29 12.24
C THR A 265 47.94 88.09 13.06
N LEU A 266 46.79 87.46 13.39
CA LEU A 266 45.75 88.07 14.21
C LEU A 266 46.21 88.32 15.66
N ASP A 267 46.94 87.37 16.25
CA ASP A 267 47.44 87.48 17.63
C ASP A 267 48.48 88.59 17.77
N ALA A 268 49.40 88.72 16.80
CA ALA A 268 50.42 89.78 16.78
C ALA A 268 49.81 91.20 16.68
N LEU A 269 48.72 91.36 15.91
CA LEU A 269 47.99 92.63 15.82
C LEU A 269 47.14 92.92 17.07
N SER A 270 46.78 91.89 17.84
CA SER A 270 45.98 92.00 19.06
C SER A 270 46.80 92.33 20.30
N SER A 271 48.11 92.02 20.33
CA SER A 271 48.95 92.09 21.52
C SER A 271 49.68 93.42 21.76
N THR A 272 49.66 94.37 20.81
CA THR A 272 50.31 95.68 20.96
C THR A 272 49.48 96.61 21.84
N SER A 273 49.96 96.96 23.04
CA SER A 273 49.32 97.93 23.94
C SER A 273 49.57 99.40 23.54
N THR A 274 48.78 100.31 24.09
CA THR A 274 48.72 101.74 23.69
C THR A 274 49.40 102.65 24.73
N ASN A 275 50.27 103.55 24.26
CA ASN A 275 50.70 104.73 25.01
C ASN A 275 50.12 106.02 24.38
N GLU A 276 49.93 107.02 25.24
CA GLU A 276 49.16 108.26 25.08
C GLU A 276 49.20 109.01 23.73
N VAL A 277 48.01 109.34 23.21
CA VAL A 277 47.55 110.74 23.09
C VAL A 277 46.06 110.77 23.45
N SER A 278 45.62 111.68 24.33
CA SER A 278 44.18 111.92 24.53
C SER A 278 43.68 112.94 23.50
N ASN A 279 43.10 112.46 22.41
CA ASN A 279 42.48 113.31 21.39
C ASN A 279 41.19 113.96 21.94
N LEU A 280 41.31 115.09 22.64
CA LEU A 280 40.16 115.95 22.90
C LEU A 280 39.70 116.59 21.59
N THR A 281 38.57 116.13 21.09
CA THR A 281 37.79 116.83 20.08
C THR A 281 37.03 117.99 20.73
N ILE A 282 36.79 119.06 19.97
CA ILE A 282 35.86 120.12 20.40
C ILE A 282 34.45 119.53 20.41
N PRO A 283 33.72 119.52 21.55
CA PRO A 283 32.36 118.99 21.58
C PRO A 283 31.43 119.93 20.81
N ILE A 284 30.76 119.41 19.79
CA ILE A 284 29.89 120.17 18.89
C ILE A 284 28.52 119.51 18.83
N SER A 285 27.46 120.21 19.23
CA SER A 285 26.10 119.67 19.22
C SER A 285 25.36 120.06 17.95
N THR A 286 24.51 119.16 17.44
CA THR A 286 23.65 119.41 16.28
C THR A 286 22.72 120.61 16.50
N GLU A 287 22.30 120.84 17.75
CA GLU A 287 21.52 122.02 18.11
C GLU A 287 22.33 123.30 17.92
N TYR A 288 23.55 123.39 18.49
CA TYR A 288 24.42 124.55 18.33
C TYR A 288 24.75 124.83 16.86
N VAL A 289 25.03 123.78 16.08
CA VAL A 289 25.26 123.89 14.62
C VAL A 289 24.08 124.56 13.93
N ASN A 290 22.86 124.13 14.24
CA ASN A 290 21.66 124.68 13.63
C ASN A 290 21.36 126.10 14.12
N THR A 291 21.46 126.37 15.43
CA THR A 291 21.26 127.70 16.02
C THR A 291 22.27 128.71 15.47
N LEU A 292 23.54 128.34 15.27
CA LEU A 292 24.54 129.25 14.70
C LEU A 292 24.28 129.50 13.22
N LYS A 293 23.93 128.46 12.44
CA LYS A 293 23.52 128.62 11.03
C LYS A 293 22.32 129.57 10.90
N GLU A 294 21.31 129.41 11.74
CA GLU A 294 20.12 130.26 11.77
C GLU A 294 20.46 131.71 12.15
N TYR A 295 21.26 131.91 13.22
CA TYR A 295 21.71 133.23 13.64
C TYR A 295 22.54 133.96 12.57
N ILE A 296 23.39 133.23 11.84
CA ILE A 296 24.18 133.77 10.71
C ILE A 296 23.25 134.13 9.54
N ALA A 297 22.27 133.28 9.21
CA ALA A 297 21.29 133.53 8.15
C ALA A 297 20.38 134.75 8.48
N GLY A 298 20.00 134.90 9.75
CA GLY A 298 19.28 136.07 10.29
C GLY A 298 20.13 137.35 10.41
N GLY A 299 21.34 137.39 9.82
CA GLY A 299 22.17 138.59 9.75
C GLY A 299 22.90 138.95 11.05
N SER A 300 23.08 137.99 11.97
CA SER A 300 23.83 138.14 13.22
C SER A 300 23.31 139.28 14.12
N ARG A 301 22.00 139.32 14.33
CA ARG A 301 21.31 140.33 15.16
C ARG A 301 20.33 139.79 16.21
N ASP A 302 19.93 138.53 16.15
CA ASP A 302 18.88 138.01 17.04
C ASP A 302 19.38 137.73 18.46
N THR A 303 18.80 138.40 19.45
CA THR A 303 19.21 138.27 20.86
C THR A 303 18.85 136.91 21.46
N ASN A 304 17.76 136.26 21.02
CA ASN A 304 17.30 134.99 21.58
C ASN A 304 18.18 133.84 21.10
N LEU A 305 18.46 133.76 19.80
CA LEU A 305 19.41 132.82 19.22
C LEU A 305 20.82 133.07 19.78
N SER A 306 21.23 134.33 19.94
CA SER A 306 22.50 134.68 20.59
C SER A 306 22.58 134.25 22.06
N ASN A 307 21.46 134.21 22.80
CA ASN A 307 21.45 133.71 24.17
C ASN A 307 21.48 132.17 24.19
N ARG A 308 20.73 131.50 23.30
CA ARG A 308 20.75 130.04 23.17
C ARG A 308 22.13 129.50 22.80
N LEU A 309 22.89 130.24 21.98
CA LEU A 309 24.29 129.91 21.68
C LEU A 309 25.20 129.93 22.93
N LYS A 310 24.97 130.84 23.90
CA LYS A 310 25.68 130.83 25.19
C LYS A 310 25.33 129.62 26.04
N GLU A 311 24.05 129.27 26.12
CA GLU A 311 23.57 128.11 26.89
C GLU A 311 24.16 126.80 26.35
N LEU A 312 24.20 126.66 25.02
CA LEU A 312 24.79 125.50 24.35
C LEU A 312 26.33 125.48 24.45
N GLY A 313 26.97 126.66 24.44
CA GLY A 313 28.40 126.79 24.75
C GLY A 313 28.75 126.40 26.18
N ALA A 314 27.94 126.81 27.15
CA ALA A 314 28.06 126.40 28.55
C ALA A 314 27.92 124.88 28.73
N GLU A 315 27.12 124.20 27.89
CA GLU A 315 27.05 122.73 27.88
C GLU A 315 28.27 122.08 27.21
N ALA A 316 28.79 122.65 26.11
CA ALA A 316 30.03 122.19 25.50
C ALA A 316 31.24 122.30 26.46
N TYR A 317 31.28 123.37 27.28
CA TYR A 317 32.29 123.52 28.33
C TYR A 317 32.22 122.41 29.41
N LYS A 318 31.03 122.00 29.85
CA LYS A 318 30.88 120.86 30.79
C LYS A 318 31.40 119.55 30.21
N GLN A 319 31.22 119.32 28.90
CA GLN A 319 31.68 118.10 28.23
C GLN A 319 33.22 117.99 28.18
N VAL A 320 33.94 119.12 28.24
CA VAL A 320 35.40 119.17 28.49
C VAL A 320 35.74 119.38 29.97
N GLY A 321 34.84 119.06 30.89
CA GLY A 321 35.08 119.11 32.34
C GLY A 321 35.06 120.50 32.98
N ILE A 322 34.78 121.57 32.24
CA ILE A 322 34.69 122.94 32.78
C ILE A 322 33.28 123.15 33.35
N THR A 323 33.13 122.95 34.66
CA THR A 323 31.82 122.78 35.33
C THR A 323 31.32 123.99 36.12
N SER A 324 32.18 124.94 36.51
CA SER A 324 31.79 126.16 37.24
C SER A 324 31.74 127.36 36.29
N MET A 325 30.53 127.88 36.03
CA MET A 325 30.29 128.99 35.09
C MET A 325 30.49 130.39 35.70
N ASP A 326 30.59 130.47 37.04
CA ASP A 326 30.36 131.66 37.87
C ASP A 326 31.44 132.77 37.80
N VAL A 327 32.27 132.76 36.75
CA VAL A 327 33.29 133.77 36.45
C VAL A 327 32.94 134.58 35.19
N LEU A 328 32.05 134.07 34.33
CA LEU A 328 31.71 134.66 33.04
C LEU A 328 30.86 135.95 33.12
N ASP A 329 30.50 136.43 34.31
CA ASP A 329 29.84 137.72 34.51
C ASP A 329 30.86 138.89 34.48
N GLY A 330 31.60 138.98 33.37
CA GLY A 330 32.49 140.09 33.06
C GLY A 330 33.99 139.91 33.37
N GLN A 331 34.45 138.75 33.86
CA GLN A 331 35.88 138.45 33.98
C GLN A 331 36.31 137.34 33.02
N LEU A 332 37.36 137.63 32.22
CA LEU A 332 37.96 136.68 31.29
C LEU A 332 38.48 135.46 32.05
N VAL A 333 37.95 134.28 31.72
CA VAL A 333 38.33 133.02 32.35
C VAL A 333 39.82 132.73 32.08
N LYS A 334 40.59 132.63 33.16
CA LYS A 334 41.99 132.16 33.10
C LYS A 334 42.03 130.66 32.82
N PHE A 335 42.06 130.28 31.54
CA PHE A 335 42.22 128.89 31.06
C PHE A 335 43.51 128.20 31.52
N ASN A 336 44.45 128.98 32.06
CA ASN A 336 45.59 128.68 32.95
C ASN A 336 45.46 127.46 33.90
N LYS A 337 44.23 127.03 34.25
CA LYS A 337 43.98 125.87 35.12
C LYS A 337 43.27 124.71 34.40
N THR A 338 43.59 124.46 33.14
CA THR A 338 43.03 123.35 32.33
C THR A 338 43.96 122.15 32.13
N ASP A 339 45.18 122.19 32.67
CA ASP A 339 46.18 121.11 32.59
C ASP A 339 45.71 119.73 33.15
N TRP A 340 44.64 119.70 33.95
CA TRP A 340 43.99 118.47 34.44
C TRP A 340 42.93 117.89 33.49
N ILE A 341 42.44 118.70 32.54
CA ILE A 341 41.55 118.31 31.43
C ILE A 341 42.39 117.93 30.21
N LEU A 342 43.32 118.80 29.82
CA LEU A 342 44.11 118.70 28.60
C LEU A 342 45.44 118.00 28.89
N LYS A 343 45.47 116.67 28.75
CA LYS A 343 46.69 115.87 28.94
C LYS A 343 47.62 115.94 27.71
N TYR A 344 48.57 116.87 27.76
CA TYR A 344 49.68 116.92 26.80
C TYR A 344 50.74 115.86 27.11
N SER A 345 51.43 115.38 26.07
CA SER A 345 52.57 114.46 26.21
C SER A 345 53.69 115.09 27.04
N ASP A 346 54.47 114.31 27.79
CA ASP A 346 55.63 114.84 28.51
C ASP A 346 56.71 115.41 27.58
N TYR A 347 56.70 115.00 26.30
CA TYR A 347 57.48 115.61 25.22
C TYR A 347 57.02 117.04 24.91
N ASP A 348 55.71 117.30 24.81
CA ASP A 348 55.17 118.65 24.64
C ASP A 348 55.35 119.54 25.87
N LYS A 349 55.25 118.96 27.08
CA LYS A 349 55.47 119.67 28.35
C LYS A 349 56.92 120.11 28.55
N SER A 350 57.89 119.33 28.04
CA SER A 350 59.33 119.62 28.21
C SER A 350 59.92 120.47 27.08
N ARG A 351 59.28 120.49 25.90
CA ARG A 351 59.75 121.24 24.73
C ARG A 351 59.36 122.72 24.80
N ARG A 352 60.33 123.54 25.18
CA ARG A 352 60.24 125.02 25.19
C ARG A 352 59.99 125.59 23.78
N VAL A 353 59.36 126.76 23.73
CA VAL A 353 59.12 127.55 22.52
C VAL A 353 59.45 129.03 22.79
N GLU A 354 59.72 129.80 21.73
CA GLU A 354 59.94 131.26 21.81
C GLU A 354 58.77 131.97 21.15
N VAL A 355 58.03 132.78 21.92
CA VAL A 355 56.90 133.57 21.43
C VAL A 355 57.44 134.72 20.57
N GLY A 356 56.75 135.05 19.47
CA GLY A 356 57.22 136.03 18.49
C GLY A 356 58.35 135.56 17.57
N ASN A 357 58.93 134.37 17.80
CA ASN A 357 60.02 133.82 16.99
C ASN A 357 59.88 132.29 16.84
N LEU A 358 58.71 131.83 16.37
CA LEU A 358 58.50 130.41 16.10
C LEU A 358 59.24 129.96 14.84
N THR A 359 59.69 128.70 14.84
CA THR A 359 60.17 128.04 13.62
C THR A 359 59.01 127.55 12.76
N ASP A 360 59.25 127.36 11.46
CA ASP A 360 58.24 126.83 10.52
C ASP A 360 57.68 125.46 10.95
N ALA A 361 58.51 124.62 11.58
CA ALA A 361 58.09 123.34 12.13
C ALA A 361 57.15 123.50 13.33
N GLN A 362 57.39 124.48 14.21
CA GLN A 362 56.51 124.77 15.35
C GLN A 362 55.19 125.39 14.90
N ARG A 363 55.19 126.36 13.96
CA ARG A 363 53.95 126.88 13.34
C ARG A 363 53.18 125.79 12.60
N THR A 364 53.88 124.91 11.88
CA THR A 364 53.29 123.73 11.24
C THR A 364 52.58 122.84 12.26
N GLU A 365 53.26 122.44 13.34
CA GLU A 365 52.70 121.56 14.35
C GLU A 365 51.52 122.18 15.12
N LEU A 366 51.60 123.47 15.48
CA LEU A 366 50.49 124.19 16.11
C LEU A 366 49.29 124.30 15.17
N THR A 367 49.54 124.47 13.88
CA THR A 367 48.50 124.47 12.85
C THR A 367 47.91 123.08 12.66
N ASP A 368 48.70 122.01 12.59
CA ASP A 368 48.21 120.65 12.41
C ASP A 368 47.40 120.17 13.64
N TYR A 369 47.79 120.60 14.85
CA TYR A 369 46.98 120.45 16.05
C TYR A 369 45.64 121.20 15.94
N PHE A 370 45.65 122.47 15.50
CA PHE A 370 44.42 123.23 15.25
C PHE A 370 43.52 122.54 14.21
N LEU A 371 44.07 122.14 13.06
CA LEU A 371 43.37 121.39 12.01
C LEU A 371 42.72 120.12 12.55
N THR A 372 43.41 119.39 13.43
CA THR A 372 42.89 118.18 14.09
C THR A 372 41.67 118.48 14.96
N ILE A 373 41.74 119.49 15.83
CA ILE A 373 40.64 119.78 16.78
C ILE A 373 39.43 120.46 16.12
N ILE A 374 39.64 121.26 15.06
CA ILE A 374 38.58 122.00 14.36
C ILE A 374 37.88 121.19 13.26
N LYS A 375 38.50 120.12 12.75
CA LYS A 375 37.92 119.29 11.68
C LYS A 375 36.53 118.73 12.05
N PRO A 376 36.30 118.10 13.22
CA PRO A 376 34.97 117.63 13.60
C PRO A 376 33.91 118.75 13.68
N VAL A 377 34.32 119.98 14.02
CA VAL A 377 33.43 121.15 14.03
C VAL A 377 33.01 121.48 12.59
N ARG A 378 33.96 121.55 11.66
CA ARG A 378 33.67 121.86 10.25
C ARG A 378 32.88 120.75 9.55
N GLU A 379 33.16 119.49 9.86
CA GLU A 379 32.35 118.34 9.43
C GLU A 379 30.90 118.44 9.95
N ALA A 380 30.69 118.79 11.23
CA ALA A 380 29.36 118.99 11.79
C ALA A 380 28.62 120.19 11.17
N PHE A 381 29.33 121.28 10.84
CA PHE A 381 28.76 122.37 10.04
C PHE A 381 28.50 121.99 8.58
N GLY A 382 29.07 120.90 8.06
CA GLY A 382 28.93 120.48 6.67
C GLY A 382 29.71 121.35 5.68
N VAL A 383 30.81 121.95 6.15
CA VAL A 383 31.71 122.82 5.37
C VAL A 383 33.04 122.10 5.11
N SER A 384 33.79 122.53 4.10
CA SER A 384 35.04 121.86 3.71
C SER A 384 36.09 121.91 4.83
N GLU A 385 36.89 120.85 4.99
CA GLU A 385 37.96 120.86 6.00
C GLU A 385 39.00 121.96 5.71
N TYR A 386 39.53 122.56 6.78
CA TYR A 386 40.60 123.56 6.63
C TYR A 386 41.87 122.92 6.07
N LYS A 387 42.55 123.69 5.23
CA LYS A 387 43.88 123.42 4.70
C LYS A 387 44.90 124.33 5.36
N SER A 388 46.15 123.89 5.40
CA SER A 388 47.31 124.76 5.51
C SER A 388 48.32 124.39 4.43
N SER A 389 49.36 125.20 4.29
CA SER A 389 50.41 124.99 3.30
C SER A 389 51.66 125.79 3.66
N ASP A 390 52.75 125.57 2.93
CA ASP A 390 54.01 126.25 3.20
C ASP A 390 53.91 127.76 2.93
N LYS A 391 53.14 128.18 1.90
CA LYS A 391 52.83 129.60 1.68
C LYS A 391 51.95 130.21 2.76
N MET A 392 51.08 129.46 3.43
CA MET A 392 50.41 129.98 4.63
C MET A 392 51.42 130.18 5.78
N ASN A 393 52.41 129.30 5.91
CA ASN A 393 53.46 129.42 6.93
C ASN A 393 54.38 130.63 6.68
N GLU A 394 54.78 130.87 5.43
CA GLU A 394 55.50 132.09 5.01
C GLU A 394 54.69 133.36 5.32
N ILE A 395 53.37 133.35 5.04
CA ILE A 395 52.46 134.46 5.37
C ILE A 395 52.39 134.70 6.89
N ALA A 396 52.32 133.64 7.70
CA ALA A 396 52.31 133.76 9.17
C ALA A 396 53.62 134.36 9.70
N SER A 397 54.77 133.79 9.31
CA SER A 397 56.08 134.31 9.70
C SER A 397 56.25 135.77 9.29
N ARG A 398 55.72 136.16 8.12
CA ARG A 398 55.79 137.53 7.63
C ARG A 398 54.81 138.48 8.31
N LEU A 399 53.70 137.99 8.88
CA LEU A 399 52.84 138.77 9.75
C LEU A 399 53.48 138.99 11.13
N GLU A 400 54.18 138.00 11.66
CA GLU A 400 54.89 138.09 12.94
C GLU A 400 55.97 139.19 12.90
N ASP A 401 56.72 139.33 11.79
CA ASP A 401 57.67 140.44 11.53
C ASP A 401 57.08 141.85 11.69
N VAL A 402 55.83 142.07 11.26
CA VAL A 402 55.30 143.41 10.92
C VAL A 402 54.07 143.82 11.72
N THR A 403 53.51 142.91 12.52
CA THR A 403 52.34 143.17 13.37
C THR A 403 52.72 144.04 14.55
N ASN A 404 51.93 145.08 14.82
CA ASN A 404 52.14 145.92 16.00
C ASN A 404 51.82 145.14 17.30
N THR A 405 52.85 144.65 17.99
CA THR A 405 52.76 143.95 19.28
C THR A 405 52.23 144.82 20.42
N SER A 406 52.20 146.15 20.25
CA SER A 406 51.61 147.09 21.22
C SER A 406 50.12 147.36 20.96
N LEU A 407 49.57 146.93 19.82
CA LEU A 407 48.15 147.10 19.47
C LEU A 407 47.31 145.97 20.08
N HIS A 408 46.36 146.34 20.95
CA HIS A 408 45.35 145.41 21.47
C HIS A 408 44.13 145.35 20.53
N GLY A 409 44.29 144.59 19.44
CA GLY A 409 43.31 144.39 18.37
C GLY A 409 43.99 143.93 17.07
N HIS A 410 43.18 143.69 16.03
CA HIS A 410 43.66 143.32 14.69
C HIS A 410 44.52 144.42 14.07
N ASP A 411 45.72 144.08 13.59
CA ASP A 411 46.53 144.99 12.79
C ASP A 411 46.13 144.90 11.31
N LEU A 412 45.05 145.62 10.97
CA LEU A 412 44.55 145.70 9.59
C LEU A 412 45.58 146.33 8.63
N SER A 413 46.60 147.04 9.12
CA SER A 413 47.69 147.56 8.29
C SER A 413 48.65 146.44 7.91
N ALA A 414 49.10 145.65 8.88
CA ALA A 414 49.91 144.45 8.68
C ALA A 414 49.21 143.44 7.75
N LEU A 415 47.96 143.08 8.04
CA LEU A 415 47.18 142.13 7.23
C LEU A 415 47.03 142.58 5.77
N ASN A 416 46.70 143.85 5.53
CA ASN A 416 46.60 144.39 4.16
C ASN A 416 47.95 144.58 3.46
N LYS A 417 49.04 144.77 4.21
CA LYS A 417 50.40 144.84 3.69
C LYS A 417 50.85 143.45 3.23
N VAL A 418 50.82 142.45 4.11
CA VAL A 418 51.28 141.09 3.80
C VAL A 418 50.40 140.45 2.72
N ALA A 419 49.09 140.67 2.74
CA ALA A 419 48.22 140.25 1.63
C ALA A 419 48.72 140.76 0.27
N LYS A 420 49.15 142.03 0.18
CA LYS A 420 49.71 142.61 -1.05
C LYS A 420 51.12 142.10 -1.37
N GLU A 421 51.98 141.92 -0.38
CA GLU A 421 53.32 141.32 -0.56
C GLU A 421 53.22 139.91 -1.18
N PHE A 422 52.19 139.13 -0.83
CA PHE A 422 51.89 137.82 -1.41
C PHE A 422 50.85 137.84 -2.56
N GLY A 423 50.47 139.00 -3.11
CA GLY A 423 49.56 139.09 -4.27
C GLY A 423 48.10 138.66 -4.03
N LEU A 424 47.70 138.50 -2.76
CA LEU A 424 46.33 138.20 -2.32
C LEU A 424 45.49 139.49 -2.27
N SER A 425 44.16 139.37 -2.43
CA SER A 425 43.26 140.53 -2.35
C SER A 425 42.90 140.95 -0.91
N GLY A 426 43.42 140.23 0.08
CA GLY A 426 43.12 140.40 1.51
C GLY A 426 43.38 139.12 2.29
N LEU A 427 43.65 139.27 3.58
CA LEU A 427 43.74 138.22 4.59
C LEU A 427 42.69 138.50 5.67
N TYR A 428 42.16 137.45 6.29
CA TYR A 428 41.27 137.51 7.43
C TYR A 428 41.99 136.96 8.67
N GLU A 429 41.48 137.25 9.86
CA GLU A 429 42.12 136.84 11.12
C GLU A 429 41.06 136.62 12.19
N ASN A 430 41.08 135.45 12.83
CA ASN A 430 40.52 135.28 14.17
C ASN A 430 41.68 135.50 15.17
N LEU A 431 41.51 136.37 16.16
CA LEU A 431 42.60 136.83 17.03
C LEU A 431 42.34 136.49 18.50
N GLY A 432 43.17 135.63 19.08
CA GLY A 432 43.11 135.24 20.49
C GLY A 432 44.09 136.04 21.36
N PHE A 433 43.74 136.23 22.64
CA PHE A 433 44.55 136.95 23.63
C PHE A 433 44.72 136.12 24.92
N PRO A 434 45.44 134.98 24.88
CA PRO A 434 45.69 134.18 26.08
C PRO A 434 46.58 134.92 27.10
N SER A 435 46.38 134.59 28.38
CA SER A 435 47.11 135.19 29.49
C SER A 435 48.33 134.37 29.91
N SER A 436 49.27 135.00 30.63
CA SER A 436 50.41 134.29 31.21
C SER A 436 49.98 133.40 32.37
N ASP A 437 50.62 132.24 32.45
CA ASP A 437 51.10 131.69 33.71
C ASP A 437 52.51 132.27 33.93
N ASP A 438 52.91 132.53 35.18
CA ASP A 438 54.19 133.21 35.50
C ASP A 438 55.39 132.23 35.39
N GLY A 439 55.61 131.69 34.19
CA GLY A 439 56.53 130.57 33.93
C GLY A 439 57.04 130.49 32.50
N VAL A 440 57.41 129.28 32.07
CA VAL A 440 58.10 129.03 30.79
C VAL A 440 57.12 128.60 29.70
N GLU A 441 57.21 129.24 28.54
CA GLU A 441 56.44 128.85 27.35
C GLU A 441 56.91 127.51 26.77
N THR A 442 55.95 126.63 26.47
CA THR A 442 56.17 125.27 25.93
C THR A 442 55.19 124.96 24.81
N MET A 443 55.46 123.89 24.05
CA MET A 443 54.52 123.41 23.03
C MET A 443 53.18 122.97 23.64
N ALA A 444 53.19 122.40 24.86
CA ALA A 444 51.96 122.13 25.61
C ALA A 444 51.19 123.42 25.92
N THR A 445 51.88 124.49 26.35
CA THR A 445 51.25 125.79 26.64
C THR A 445 50.53 126.36 25.42
N LEU A 446 51.19 126.40 24.26
CA LEU A 446 50.58 126.95 23.05
C LEU A 446 49.45 126.07 22.49
N LYS A 447 49.56 124.73 22.56
CA LYS A 447 48.44 123.83 22.20
C LYS A 447 47.24 124.02 23.14
N ARG A 448 47.46 124.20 24.45
CA ARG A 448 46.43 124.53 25.45
C ARG A 448 45.74 125.85 25.14
N ASP A 449 46.51 126.88 24.81
CA ASP A 449 45.97 128.19 24.45
C ASP A 449 45.15 128.13 23.16
N ILE A 450 45.61 127.40 22.13
CA ILE A 450 44.87 127.20 20.88
C ILE A 450 43.51 126.56 21.16
N PHE A 451 43.47 125.44 21.89
CA PHE A 451 42.21 124.78 22.24
C PHE A 451 41.28 125.73 23.02
N SER A 452 41.83 126.46 23.99
CA SER A 452 41.09 127.39 24.85
C SER A 452 40.52 128.60 24.10
N GLN A 453 41.31 129.24 23.25
CA GLN A 453 40.86 130.38 22.44
C GLN A 453 39.85 129.95 21.37
N VAL A 454 40.01 128.75 20.78
CA VAL A 454 39.03 128.24 19.80
C VAL A 454 37.71 127.89 20.47
N MET A 455 37.72 127.31 21.68
CA MET A 455 36.51 127.13 22.49
C MET A 455 35.83 128.48 22.77
N LEU A 456 36.58 129.52 23.18
CA LEU A 456 36.02 130.87 23.40
C LEU A 456 35.43 131.49 22.11
N MET A 457 36.16 131.40 21.00
CA MET A 457 35.72 131.89 19.68
C MET A 457 34.49 131.16 19.13
N LEU A 458 34.20 129.94 19.60
CA LEU A 458 32.97 129.22 19.28
C LEU A 458 31.84 129.54 20.28
N TYR A 459 32.14 129.60 21.58
CA TYR A 459 31.13 129.45 22.65
C TYR A 459 30.90 130.69 23.54
N ASP A 460 31.77 131.70 23.50
CA ASP A 460 31.55 133.01 24.16
C ASP A 460 31.72 134.21 23.20
N ASP A 461 31.36 133.99 21.93
CA ASP A 461 31.63 134.95 20.86
C ASP A 461 30.53 136.03 20.68
N SER A 462 29.59 136.09 21.64
CA SER A 462 28.46 137.04 21.60
C SER A 462 28.88 138.50 21.51
N HIS A 463 30.03 138.85 22.11
CA HIS A 463 30.59 140.19 22.13
C HIS A 463 31.04 140.67 20.72
N ALA A 464 31.50 139.75 19.88
CA ALA A 464 31.82 139.98 18.46
C ALA A 464 30.66 139.60 17.51
N ARG A 465 29.44 139.40 18.04
CA ARG A 465 28.24 138.96 17.30
C ARG A 465 28.44 137.61 16.60
N TRP A 466 29.12 136.68 17.26
CA TRP A 466 29.47 135.35 16.77
C TRP A 466 30.27 135.38 15.45
N GLY A 467 31.10 136.41 15.28
CA GLY A 467 31.92 136.65 14.09
C GLY A 467 33.09 135.68 13.94
N HIS A 468 33.79 135.34 15.04
CA HIS A 468 34.86 134.35 15.04
C HIS A 468 34.29 132.94 14.84
N ALA A 469 33.18 132.62 15.49
CA ALA A 469 32.45 131.36 15.31
C ALA A 469 32.01 131.18 13.84
N LYS A 470 31.49 132.25 13.23
CA LYS A 470 31.11 132.29 11.81
C LYS A 470 32.28 132.07 10.85
N ALA A 471 33.48 132.54 11.19
CA ALA A 471 34.67 132.29 10.36
C ALA A 471 35.01 130.77 10.33
N PHE A 472 34.94 130.11 11.48
CA PHE A 472 35.13 128.65 11.59
C PHE A 472 33.97 127.84 10.95
N ALA A 473 32.74 128.35 11.00
CA ALA A 473 31.52 127.67 10.55
C ALA A 473 31.17 127.88 9.05
N THR A 474 32.03 128.50 8.23
CA THR A 474 31.73 128.79 6.81
C THR A 474 32.88 128.48 5.85
N ASP A 475 32.55 128.28 4.57
CA ASP A 475 33.50 128.08 3.45
C ASP A 475 33.93 129.39 2.76
N SER A 476 33.75 130.55 3.41
CA SER A 476 34.27 131.82 2.89
C SER A 476 35.82 131.88 2.91
N VAL A 477 36.40 131.14 3.86
CA VAL A 477 37.82 130.83 4.01
C VAL A 477 37.97 129.34 4.28
N ASP A 478 38.94 128.70 3.61
CA ASP A 478 39.25 127.27 3.73
C ASP A 478 40.77 127.01 3.88
N TYR A 479 41.59 128.06 3.94
CA TYR A 479 43.00 127.99 4.31
C TYR A 479 43.25 128.70 5.64
N VAL A 480 44.08 128.11 6.50
CA VAL A 480 44.41 128.61 7.84
C VAL A 480 45.86 128.32 8.23
N VAL A 481 46.39 129.13 9.15
CA VAL A 481 47.65 128.91 9.86
C VAL A 481 47.58 129.55 11.23
N VAL A 482 48.31 129.00 12.21
CA VAL A 482 48.45 129.58 13.55
C VAL A 482 49.83 130.22 13.68
N GLY A 483 49.84 131.55 13.89
CA GLY A 483 51.02 132.33 14.29
C GLY A 483 50.89 132.88 15.72
N VAL A 484 52.00 133.29 16.33
CA VAL A 484 52.05 133.74 17.74
C VAL A 484 53.04 134.89 17.94
N THR A 485 52.56 136.09 18.28
CA THR A 485 53.41 137.24 18.67
C THR A 485 53.30 137.57 20.15
N ASP A 486 54.25 138.33 20.68
CA ASP A 486 54.08 139.02 21.96
C ASP A 486 52.93 140.04 21.91
N LEU A 487 52.39 140.36 23.10
CA LEU A 487 51.57 141.53 23.36
C LEU A 487 52.24 142.38 24.44
N THR A 488 52.88 143.49 24.05
CA THR A 488 53.58 144.38 24.98
C THR A 488 52.62 145.25 25.81
N SER A 489 51.34 145.31 25.45
CA SER A 489 50.31 146.01 26.24
C SER A 489 49.67 145.06 27.26
N ASN A 490 49.96 145.24 28.55
CA ASN A 490 49.37 144.46 29.64
C ASN A 490 47.89 144.87 29.94
N LYS A 491 47.03 144.78 28.91
CA LYS A 491 45.57 144.86 29.07
C LYS A 491 45.01 143.45 29.28
N TYR A 492 44.10 143.32 30.23
CA TYR A 492 43.40 142.06 30.56
C TYR A 492 44.34 140.88 30.91
N SER A 493 45.57 141.15 31.34
CA SER A 493 46.62 140.15 31.62
C SER A 493 47.00 139.23 30.44
N ALA A 494 46.65 139.62 29.20
CA ALA A 494 47.18 138.96 28.01
C ALA A 494 48.66 139.34 27.82
N VAL A 495 49.49 138.37 27.39
CA VAL A 495 50.94 138.58 27.15
C VAL A 495 51.38 138.21 25.74
N ARG A 496 50.55 137.47 25.01
CA ARG A 496 50.79 137.01 23.64
C ARG A 496 49.49 137.07 22.83
N LYS A 497 49.61 137.07 21.51
CA LYS A 497 48.51 137.03 20.54
C LYS A 497 48.52 135.68 19.84
N LEU A 498 47.35 135.06 19.66
CA LEU A 498 47.17 133.89 18.79
C LEU A 498 46.51 134.30 17.48
N HIS A 499 47.27 134.24 16.39
CA HIS A 499 46.86 134.66 15.06
C HIS A 499 46.37 133.45 14.25
N PHE A 500 45.06 133.23 14.20
CA PHE A 500 44.46 132.30 13.26
C PHE A 500 44.26 133.03 11.92
N THR A 501 45.33 133.09 11.13
CA THR A 501 45.34 133.80 9.84
C THR A 501 44.61 132.96 8.80
N LEU A 502 43.61 133.55 8.15
CA LEU A 502 42.61 132.89 7.33
C LEU A 502 42.61 133.44 5.90
N ALA A 503 42.58 132.53 4.92
CA ALA A 503 42.56 132.87 3.50
C ALA A 503 41.52 132.05 2.73
N SER A 504 41.03 132.63 1.62
CA SER A 504 40.18 131.91 0.68
C SER A 504 41.04 131.12 -0.30
N GLY A 505 40.74 129.84 -0.50
CA GLY A 505 41.44 128.94 -1.41
C GLY A 505 41.40 129.40 -2.87
N LYS A 506 40.37 130.15 -3.26
CA LYS A 506 40.31 130.84 -4.56
C LYS A 506 41.44 131.87 -4.75
N HIS A 507 42.01 132.39 -3.66
CA HIS A 507 43.15 133.30 -3.68
C HIS A 507 44.47 132.54 -3.45
N MET A 508 44.51 131.58 -2.52
CA MET A 508 45.70 130.74 -2.28
C MET A 508 46.09 129.90 -3.51
N ALA A 509 45.12 129.41 -4.29
CA ALA A 509 45.38 128.69 -5.55
C ALA A 509 46.16 129.53 -6.59
N LYS A 510 46.18 130.87 -6.48
CA LYS A 510 47.00 131.74 -7.34
C LYS A 510 48.49 131.63 -7.02
N LEU A 511 48.85 131.23 -5.79
CA LEU A 511 50.24 131.09 -5.35
C LEU A 511 50.87 129.75 -5.81
N GLN A 512 50.06 128.86 -6.39
CA GLN A 512 50.47 127.55 -6.93
C GLN A 512 51.22 126.66 -5.93
N ASP A 513 50.87 126.78 -4.64
CA ASP A 513 51.43 125.95 -3.58
C ASP A 513 51.00 124.48 -3.76
N THR A 514 51.99 123.58 -3.85
CA THR A 514 51.77 122.14 -3.99
C THR A 514 51.70 121.42 -2.65
N ASN A 515 52.18 122.04 -1.57
CA ASN A 515 52.37 121.41 -0.27
C ASN A 515 51.16 121.66 0.64
N ILE A 516 49.98 121.39 0.07
CA ILE A 516 48.69 121.55 0.76
C ILE A 516 48.48 120.36 1.69
N ARG A 517 48.30 120.65 2.99
CA ARG A 517 47.99 119.68 4.05
C ARG A 517 46.64 119.99 4.68
N THR A 518 45.90 118.95 5.08
CA THR A 518 44.72 119.07 5.94
C THR A 518 44.99 118.36 7.27
N ALA A 519 43.96 118.13 8.10
CA ALA A 519 44.17 117.52 9.42
C ALA A 519 44.88 116.14 9.30
N PRO A 520 45.96 115.89 10.06
CA PRO A 520 46.69 114.62 10.00
C PRO A 520 45.77 113.43 10.32
N ALA A 521 45.96 112.32 9.61
CA ALA A 521 45.11 111.13 9.75
C ALA A 521 45.19 110.54 11.16
N SER A 522 44.04 110.19 11.73
CA SER A 522 43.96 109.60 13.07
C SER A 522 44.66 108.22 13.10
N ALA A 523 45.48 107.99 14.12
CA ALA A 523 46.18 106.71 14.31
C ALA A 523 45.24 105.53 14.66
N THR A 524 43.94 105.80 14.87
CA THR A 524 42.93 104.81 15.28
C THR A 524 42.43 103.97 14.11
N ASP A 525 42.25 104.60 12.95
CA ASP A 525 41.48 104.04 11.83
C ASP A 525 42.25 102.93 11.10
N THR A 526 43.54 103.14 10.85
CA THR A 526 44.41 102.15 10.18
C THR A 526 44.55 100.84 10.95
N ARG A 527 44.64 100.90 12.29
CA ARG A 527 44.75 99.67 13.11
C ARG A 527 43.45 98.90 13.21
N ALA A 528 42.30 99.59 13.30
CA ALA A 528 40.99 98.95 13.29
C ALA A 528 40.77 98.16 12.00
N THR A 529 41.10 98.74 10.83
CA THR A 529 41.03 98.07 9.53
C THR A 529 41.97 96.86 9.45
N ALA A 530 43.21 96.97 9.92
CA ALA A 530 44.17 95.86 9.92
C ALA A 530 43.69 94.67 10.78
N LEU A 531 43.15 94.95 11.97
CA LEU A 531 42.63 93.93 12.88
C LEU A 531 41.38 93.22 12.29
N ALA A 532 40.48 93.98 11.66
CA ALA A 532 39.32 93.42 10.97
C ALA A 532 39.71 92.50 9.81
N ASN A 533 40.68 92.91 8.99
CA ASN A 533 41.18 92.12 7.86
C ASN A 533 41.86 90.82 8.32
N ALA A 534 42.69 90.87 9.37
CA ALA A 534 43.33 89.68 9.94
C ALA A 534 42.30 88.69 10.52
N LYS A 535 41.25 89.21 11.19
CA LYS A 535 40.16 88.39 11.73
C LYS A 535 39.33 87.71 10.63
N THR A 536 39.07 88.42 9.53
CA THR A 536 38.41 87.84 8.34
C THR A 536 39.28 86.76 7.70
N ALA A 537 40.57 87.01 7.48
CA ALA A 537 41.49 86.03 6.88
C ALA A 537 41.60 84.74 7.72
N TYR A 538 41.67 84.86 9.05
CA TYR A 538 41.65 83.72 9.96
C TYR A 538 40.35 82.91 9.87
N ASN A 539 39.18 83.59 9.89
CA ASN A 539 37.89 82.91 9.76
C ASN A 539 37.74 82.20 8.40
N THR A 540 38.24 82.78 7.31
CA THR A 540 38.25 82.15 5.98
C THR A 540 39.13 80.91 5.95
N ALA A 541 40.34 80.96 6.53
CA ALA A 541 41.22 79.79 6.63
C ALA A 541 40.58 78.67 7.47
N LEU A 542 39.91 79.01 8.58
CA LEU A 542 39.24 78.05 9.45
C LEU A 542 38.05 77.36 8.75
N ALA A 543 37.29 78.09 7.92
CA ALA A 543 36.26 77.51 7.08
C ALA A 543 36.86 76.54 6.03
N GLN A 544 37.96 76.93 5.37
CA GLN A 544 38.67 76.07 4.40
C GLN A 544 39.23 74.80 5.05
N GLN A 545 39.81 74.88 6.25
CA GLN A 545 40.25 73.73 7.03
C GLN A 545 39.06 72.79 7.36
N THR A 546 37.93 73.37 7.75
CA THR A 546 36.70 72.62 8.04
C THR A 546 36.21 71.85 6.81
N THR A 547 36.14 72.50 5.64
CA THR A 547 35.76 71.87 4.37
C THR A 547 36.73 70.77 3.94
N ALA A 548 38.04 70.99 4.07
CA ALA A 548 39.06 69.99 3.76
C ALA A 548 38.96 68.77 4.71
N SER A 549 38.65 68.99 5.99
CA SER A 549 38.44 67.93 6.99
C SER A 549 37.22 67.06 6.64
N GLN A 550 36.09 67.71 6.30
CA GLN A 550 34.89 67.02 5.82
C GLN A 550 35.15 66.21 4.54
N LYS A 551 35.95 66.75 3.60
CA LYS A 551 36.36 66.05 2.37
C LYS A 551 37.21 64.82 2.68
N VAL A 552 38.13 64.88 3.65
CA VAL A 552 38.88 63.70 4.11
C VAL A 552 37.92 62.64 4.65
N SER A 553 37.05 62.98 5.63
CA SER A 553 36.14 61.99 6.22
C SER A 553 35.17 61.37 5.21
N ALA A 554 34.70 62.14 4.22
CA ALA A 554 33.87 61.61 3.14
C ALA A 554 34.63 60.58 2.29
N ILE A 555 35.88 60.85 1.91
CA ILE A 555 36.69 59.94 1.09
C ILE A 555 37.17 58.73 1.92
N GLU A 556 37.36 58.86 3.23
CA GLU A 556 37.61 57.72 4.12
C GLU A 556 36.42 56.75 4.17
N PHE A 557 35.19 57.27 4.19
CA PHE A 557 33.98 56.45 4.08
C PHE A 557 33.84 55.80 2.69
N GLU A 558 34.08 56.53 1.60
CA GLU A 558 34.10 55.95 0.25
C GLU A 558 35.17 54.86 0.09
N LEU A 559 36.35 55.02 0.71
CA LEU A 559 37.42 54.04 0.71
C LEU A 559 37.03 52.76 1.46
N GLN A 560 36.38 52.88 2.62
CA GLN A 560 35.86 51.73 3.37
C GLN A 560 34.81 50.96 2.56
N ASN A 561 33.91 51.66 1.86
CA ASN A 561 32.91 51.04 1.00
C ASN A 561 33.54 50.32 -0.21
N ALA A 562 34.56 50.92 -0.85
CA ALA A 562 35.31 50.27 -1.93
C ALA A 562 36.10 49.04 -1.44
N GLN A 563 36.67 49.11 -0.23
CA GLN A 563 37.38 47.99 0.40
C GLN A 563 36.43 46.84 0.75
N PHE A 564 35.22 47.13 1.22
CA PHE A 564 34.18 46.13 1.43
C PHE A 564 33.76 45.48 0.11
N ALA A 565 33.44 46.28 -0.92
CA ALA A 565 33.03 45.78 -2.23
C ALA A 565 34.09 44.84 -2.86
N TYR A 566 35.38 45.21 -2.81
CA TYR A 566 36.47 44.35 -3.26
C TYR A 566 36.55 43.04 -2.46
N ASN A 567 36.44 43.10 -1.14
CA ASN A 567 36.48 41.91 -0.28
C ASN A 567 35.29 40.96 -0.54
N SER A 568 34.08 41.50 -0.73
CA SER A 568 32.88 40.72 -1.07
C SER A 568 32.99 40.09 -2.46
N ALA A 569 33.43 40.85 -3.47
CA ALA A 569 33.64 40.34 -4.82
C ALA A 569 34.69 39.22 -4.83
N LYS A 570 35.79 39.37 -4.08
CA LYS A 570 36.82 38.34 -3.95
C LYS A 570 36.31 37.09 -3.23
N ALA A 571 35.56 37.25 -2.13
CA ALA A 571 34.99 36.12 -1.40
C ALA A 571 34.03 35.31 -2.29
N GLU A 572 33.21 35.96 -3.11
CA GLU A 572 32.31 35.28 -4.04
C GLU A 572 33.07 34.59 -5.19
N LEU A 573 34.12 35.21 -5.73
CA LEU A 573 35.01 34.56 -6.70
C LEU A 573 35.71 33.31 -6.13
N ASP A 574 36.21 33.39 -4.90
CA ASP A 574 36.84 32.26 -4.21
C ASP A 574 35.80 31.15 -3.90
N ARG A 575 34.54 31.52 -3.61
CA ARG A 575 33.42 30.59 -3.44
C ARG A 575 33.05 29.87 -4.74
N LEU A 576 33.01 30.58 -5.87
CA LEU A 576 32.75 30.00 -7.19
C LEU A 576 33.87 29.04 -7.64
N LYS A 577 35.13 29.34 -7.30
CA LYS A 577 36.29 28.50 -7.63
C LYS A 577 36.43 27.24 -6.75
N SER A 578 35.91 27.24 -5.53
CA SER A 578 36.12 26.16 -4.54
C SER A 578 35.14 24.98 -4.63
N GLY A 579 34.07 25.07 -5.41
CA GLY A 579 33.19 23.92 -5.66
C GLY A 579 33.87 22.84 -6.52
N THR A 580 33.91 21.59 -6.04
CA THR A 580 34.36 20.42 -6.82
C THR A 580 33.40 20.09 -7.98
N SER A 581 33.92 19.44 -9.01
CA SER A 581 33.11 18.85 -10.10
C SER A 581 33.04 17.34 -9.93
N ASN A 582 31.84 16.79 -10.09
CA ASN A 582 31.57 15.35 -9.99
C ASN A 582 31.45 14.69 -11.38
N LEU A 583 31.90 15.37 -12.45
CA LEU A 583 31.74 14.90 -13.84
C LEU A 583 32.29 13.48 -14.04
N ALA A 584 33.47 13.17 -13.50
CA ALA A 584 34.10 11.86 -13.64
C ALA A 584 33.25 10.72 -13.00
N ASP A 585 32.54 11.00 -11.91
CA ASP A 585 31.63 10.02 -11.29
C ASP A 585 30.32 9.87 -12.05
N ALA A 586 29.83 10.94 -12.69
CA ALA A 586 28.67 10.88 -13.57
C ALA A 586 28.97 10.09 -14.87
N GLU A 587 30.12 10.34 -15.50
CA GLU A 587 30.57 9.60 -16.69
C GLU A 587 30.86 8.12 -16.38
N ARG A 588 31.40 7.83 -15.19
CA ARG A 588 31.51 6.46 -14.67
C ARG A 588 30.13 5.80 -14.46
N THR A 589 29.17 6.52 -13.88
CA THR A 589 27.79 6.04 -13.68
C THR A 589 27.10 5.71 -15.01
N LEU A 590 27.31 6.54 -16.05
CA LEU A 590 26.83 6.30 -17.41
C LEU A 590 27.47 5.06 -18.05
N ALA A 591 28.78 4.86 -17.88
CA ALA A 591 29.46 3.66 -18.35
C ALA A 591 28.93 2.39 -17.67
N GLU A 592 28.73 2.43 -16.35
CA GLU A 592 28.14 1.32 -15.58
C GLU A 592 26.69 1.00 -16.00
N ALA A 593 25.87 2.03 -16.28
CA ALA A 593 24.51 1.84 -16.79
C ALA A 593 24.51 1.23 -18.20
N THR A 594 25.40 1.69 -19.07
CA THR A 594 25.55 1.17 -20.44
C THR A 594 26.01 -0.30 -20.44
N ALA A 595 26.88 -0.67 -19.51
CA ALA A 595 27.31 -2.05 -19.33
C ALA A 595 26.17 -2.97 -18.87
N ARG A 596 25.32 -2.51 -17.93
CA ARG A 596 24.12 -3.25 -17.50
C ARG A 596 23.13 -3.47 -18.65
N LEU A 597 22.82 -2.41 -19.41
CA LEU A 597 21.94 -2.48 -20.58
C LEU A 597 22.39 -3.51 -21.62
N ASN A 598 23.69 -3.58 -21.91
CA ASN A 598 24.21 -4.56 -22.86
C ASN A 598 24.08 -6.01 -22.32
N ALA A 599 24.30 -6.20 -21.02
CA ALA A 599 24.12 -7.51 -20.37
C ALA A 599 22.64 -7.95 -20.32
N SER A 600 21.71 -7.05 -19.98
CA SER A 600 20.27 -7.37 -19.97
C SER A 600 19.71 -7.61 -21.37
N ARG A 601 20.17 -6.87 -22.39
CA ARG A 601 19.84 -7.15 -23.80
C ARG A 601 20.37 -8.52 -24.26
N GLN A 602 21.60 -8.89 -23.89
CA GLN A 602 22.12 -10.24 -24.16
C GLN A 602 21.29 -11.32 -23.44
N LYS A 603 20.92 -11.10 -22.18
CA LYS A 603 20.09 -12.02 -21.41
C LYS A 603 18.68 -12.17 -22.01
N LEU A 604 18.09 -11.09 -22.51
CA LEU A 604 16.80 -11.14 -23.21
C LEU A 604 16.85 -12.01 -24.47
N VAL A 605 17.97 -12.03 -25.22
CA VAL A 605 18.14 -12.93 -26.38
C VAL A 605 18.17 -14.40 -25.94
N GLU A 606 18.88 -14.72 -24.85
CA GLU A 606 18.90 -16.09 -24.28
C GLU A 606 17.51 -16.52 -23.80
N VAL A 607 16.78 -15.63 -23.12
CA VAL A 607 15.42 -15.89 -22.61
C VAL A 607 14.43 -16.03 -23.77
N GLN A 608 14.52 -15.20 -24.82
CA GLN A 608 13.68 -15.29 -26.00
C GLN A 608 13.91 -16.60 -26.77
N ALA A 609 15.17 -17.05 -26.91
CA ALA A 609 15.48 -18.35 -27.52
C ALA A 609 14.91 -19.52 -26.70
N THR A 610 15.01 -19.45 -25.37
CA THR A 610 14.45 -20.43 -24.44
C THR A 610 12.93 -20.45 -24.50
N TYR A 611 12.28 -19.28 -24.46
CA TYR A 611 10.84 -19.11 -24.59
C TYR A 611 10.31 -19.68 -25.92
N ASN A 612 11.00 -19.42 -27.04
CA ASN A 612 10.61 -19.95 -28.35
C ASN A 612 10.66 -21.50 -28.37
N ASN A 613 11.65 -22.11 -27.71
CA ASN A 613 11.72 -23.57 -27.57
C ASN A 613 10.59 -24.13 -26.69
N LEU A 614 10.29 -23.46 -25.58
CA LEU A 614 9.23 -23.88 -24.65
C LEU A 614 7.82 -23.67 -25.23
N LYS A 615 7.57 -22.62 -26.04
CA LYS A 615 6.32 -22.48 -26.81
C LYS A 615 6.14 -23.54 -27.89
N ALA A 616 7.22 -24.01 -28.53
CA ALA A 616 7.14 -25.16 -29.44
C ALA A 616 6.71 -26.42 -28.66
N LYS A 617 7.34 -26.68 -27.50
CA LYS A 617 6.96 -27.79 -26.61
C LYS A 617 5.54 -27.68 -26.05
N GLU A 618 5.06 -26.46 -25.77
CA GLU A 618 3.67 -26.25 -25.33
C GLU A 618 2.67 -26.65 -26.42
N ALA A 619 2.98 -26.37 -27.69
CA ALA A 619 2.17 -26.82 -28.82
C ALA A 619 2.25 -28.35 -29.03
N GLU A 620 3.44 -28.94 -28.87
CA GLU A 620 3.64 -30.40 -28.92
C GLU A 620 2.87 -31.12 -27.79
N ALA A 621 3.00 -30.67 -26.53
CA ALA A 621 2.30 -31.24 -25.38
C ALA A 621 0.78 -31.11 -25.49
N LYS A 622 0.28 -29.96 -26.00
CA LYS A 622 -1.16 -29.78 -26.27
C LYS A 622 -1.69 -30.69 -27.38
N GLN A 623 -0.87 -31.01 -28.39
CA GLN A 623 -1.22 -32.01 -29.40
C GLN A 623 -1.24 -33.43 -28.80
N THR A 624 -0.21 -33.80 -28.02
CA THR A 624 -0.15 -35.08 -27.29
C THR A 624 -1.36 -35.28 -26.38
N LEU A 625 -1.78 -34.23 -25.66
CA LEU A 625 -2.98 -34.24 -24.81
C LEU A 625 -4.26 -34.47 -25.63
N ALA A 626 -4.42 -33.81 -26.77
CA ALA A 626 -5.59 -33.98 -27.65
C ALA A 626 -5.65 -35.39 -28.25
N ASP A 627 -4.50 -35.96 -28.65
CA ASP A 627 -4.45 -37.34 -29.17
C ASP A 627 -4.64 -38.38 -28.07
N ALA A 628 -4.19 -38.13 -26.83
CA ALA A 628 -4.50 -38.95 -25.67
C ALA A 628 -6.00 -38.93 -25.31
N GLN A 629 -6.63 -37.75 -25.30
CA GLN A 629 -8.07 -37.59 -25.06
C GLN A 629 -8.90 -38.33 -26.12
N LYS A 630 -8.52 -38.22 -27.39
CA LYS A 630 -9.13 -38.97 -28.48
C LYS A 630 -8.90 -40.48 -28.35
N THR A 631 -7.77 -40.91 -27.83
CA THR A 631 -7.49 -42.33 -27.56
C THR A 631 -8.40 -42.86 -26.45
N LEU A 632 -8.65 -42.08 -25.41
CA LEU A 632 -9.61 -42.39 -24.34
C LEU A 632 -11.04 -42.53 -24.87
N GLU A 633 -11.53 -41.56 -25.66
CA GLU A 633 -12.87 -41.62 -26.27
C GLU A 633 -13.08 -42.91 -27.09
N ASN A 634 -12.08 -43.32 -27.88
CA ASN A 634 -12.14 -44.58 -28.64
C ASN A 634 -12.08 -45.83 -27.74
N ALA A 635 -11.36 -45.78 -26.61
CA ALA A 635 -11.32 -46.87 -25.64
C ALA A 635 -12.67 -47.04 -24.90
N GLU A 636 -13.31 -45.94 -24.49
CA GLU A 636 -14.63 -45.94 -23.87
C GLU A 636 -15.71 -46.48 -24.83
N ILE A 637 -15.69 -46.08 -26.10
CA ILE A 637 -16.56 -46.64 -27.15
C ILE A 637 -16.35 -48.15 -27.29
N THR A 638 -15.10 -48.61 -27.28
CA THR A 638 -14.75 -50.04 -27.39
C THR A 638 -15.24 -50.83 -26.16
N GLN A 639 -15.07 -50.27 -24.96
CA GLN A 639 -15.59 -50.84 -23.71
C GLN A 639 -17.11 -50.97 -23.73
N ALA A 640 -17.83 -49.91 -24.13
CA ALA A 640 -19.29 -49.93 -24.23
C ALA A 640 -19.79 -50.99 -25.23
N GLN A 641 -19.10 -51.18 -26.37
CA GLN A 641 -19.41 -52.24 -27.33
C GLN A 641 -19.15 -53.64 -26.76
N ALA A 642 -18.05 -53.84 -26.03
CA ALA A 642 -17.74 -55.12 -25.38
C ALA A 642 -18.79 -55.50 -24.31
N VAL A 643 -19.23 -54.54 -23.49
CA VAL A 643 -20.27 -54.76 -22.47
C VAL A 643 -21.63 -55.06 -23.12
N ALA A 644 -22.05 -54.27 -24.11
CA ALA A 644 -23.30 -54.50 -24.82
C ALA A 644 -23.34 -55.87 -25.52
N ARG A 645 -22.19 -56.34 -26.03
CA ARG A 645 -22.06 -57.71 -26.55
C ARG A 645 -22.22 -58.73 -25.44
N LEU A 646 -21.48 -58.62 -24.34
CA LEU A 646 -21.53 -59.55 -23.21
C LEU A 646 -22.97 -59.76 -22.69
N ASP A 647 -23.75 -58.69 -22.56
CA ASP A 647 -25.16 -58.78 -22.14
C ASP A 647 -26.01 -59.56 -23.16
N SER A 648 -25.78 -59.35 -24.47
CA SER A 648 -26.46 -60.09 -25.54
C SER A 648 -26.08 -61.59 -25.55
N GLU A 649 -24.82 -61.94 -25.32
CA GLU A 649 -24.36 -63.33 -25.23
C GLU A 649 -24.98 -64.02 -23.99
N LYS A 650 -25.16 -63.30 -22.87
CA LYS A 650 -25.82 -63.79 -21.64
C LYS A 650 -27.33 -64.01 -21.80
N VAL A 651 -28.04 -63.13 -22.52
CA VAL A 651 -29.45 -63.35 -22.90
C VAL A 651 -29.59 -64.57 -23.81
N THR A 652 -28.63 -64.79 -24.71
CA THR A 652 -28.57 -65.98 -25.58
C THR A 652 -28.35 -67.26 -24.78
N LEU A 653 -27.42 -67.24 -23.81
CA LEU A 653 -27.17 -68.37 -22.89
C LEU A 653 -28.42 -68.75 -22.10
N ALA A 654 -29.09 -67.78 -21.46
CA ALA A 654 -30.32 -68.02 -20.71
C ALA A 654 -31.44 -68.62 -21.59
N THR A 655 -31.51 -68.20 -22.86
CA THR A 655 -32.45 -68.74 -23.85
C THR A 655 -32.14 -70.20 -24.21
N LEU A 656 -30.86 -70.57 -24.33
CA LEU A 656 -30.44 -71.95 -24.60
C LEU A 656 -30.64 -72.86 -23.38
N GLN A 657 -30.34 -72.38 -22.16
CA GLN A 657 -30.62 -73.09 -20.92
C GLN A 657 -32.13 -73.37 -20.74
N GLY A 658 -33.00 -72.42 -21.11
CA GLY A 658 -34.45 -72.65 -21.15
C GLY A 658 -34.89 -73.73 -22.15
N LYS A 659 -34.23 -73.83 -23.32
CA LYS A 659 -34.48 -74.90 -24.29
C LYS A 659 -34.03 -76.27 -23.78
N LEU A 660 -32.85 -76.34 -23.15
CA LEU A 660 -32.33 -77.57 -22.53
C LEU A 660 -33.28 -78.09 -21.45
N ALA A 661 -33.70 -77.23 -20.51
CA ALA A 661 -34.66 -77.59 -19.47
C ALA A 661 -36.02 -78.05 -20.05
N THR A 662 -36.46 -77.45 -21.17
CA THR A 662 -37.66 -77.88 -21.88
C THR A 662 -37.50 -79.27 -22.51
N ALA A 663 -36.37 -79.56 -23.15
CA ALA A 663 -36.07 -80.88 -23.72
C ALA A 663 -35.99 -81.97 -22.64
N GLN A 664 -35.31 -81.69 -21.52
CA GLN A 664 -35.23 -82.57 -20.36
C GLN A 664 -36.63 -82.88 -19.78
N GLY A 665 -37.47 -81.86 -19.58
CA GLY A 665 -38.83 -82.05 -19.08
C GLY A 665 -39.76 -82.84 -20.02
N ILE A 666 -39.51 -82.82 -21.33
CA ILE A 666 -40.20 -83.67 -22.31
C ILE A 666 -39.72 -85.13 -22.19
N LEU A 667 -38.40 -85.35 -22.06
CA LEU A 667 -37.82 -86.69 -21.87
C LEU A 667 -38.28 -87.34 -20.55
N ASP A 668 -38.25 -86.61 -19.44
CA ASP A 668 -38.70 -87.12 -18.14
C ASP A 668 -40.18 -87.50 -18.17
N LYS A 669 -41.02 -86.69 -18.83
CA LYS A 669 -42.44 -87.01 -19.04
C LYS A 669 -42.61 -88.26 -19.90
N ALA A 670 -41.87 -88.40 -21.01
CA ALA A 670 -41.93 -89.59 -21.85
C ALA A 670 -41.52 -90.85 -21.08
N ARG A 671 -40.48 -90.77 -20.23
CA ARG A 671 -40.01 -91.86 -19.37
C ARG A 671 -41.06 -92.25 -18.30
N SER A 672 -41.79 -91.29 -17.74
CA SER A 672 -42.94 -91.57 -16.85
C SER A 672 -44.02 -92.35 -17.57
N THR A 673 -44.47 -91.87 -18.74
CA THR A 673 -45.51 -92.55 -19.54
C THR A 673 -45.09 -93.94 -20.02
N TYR A 674 -43.80 -94.16 -20.32
CA TYR A 674 -43.27 -95.50 -20.60
C TYR A 674 -43.34 -96.42 -19.37
N ALA A 675 -42.94 -95.95 -18.18
CA ALA A 675 -43.04 -96.72 -16.95
C ALA A 675 -44.49 -97.06 -16.57
N GLU A 676 -45.42 -96.12 -16.76
CA GLU A 676 -46.86 -96.32 -16.57
C GLU A 676 -47.42 -97.37 -17.55
N ALA A 677 -47.06 -97.29 -18.84
CA ALA A 677 -47.48 -98.27 -19.85
C ALA A 677 -46.92 -99.68 -19.57
N VAL A 678 -45.68 -99.78 -19.10
CA VAL A 678 -45.04 -101.03 -18.67
C VAL A 678 -45.83 -101.68 -17.51
N GLN A 679 -46.17 -100.92 -16.47
CA GLN A 679 -46.97 -101.42 -15.35
C GLN A 679 -48.35 -101.92 -15.77
N VAL A 680 -49.01 -101.20 -16.70
CA VAL A 680 -50.33 -101.61 -17.23
C VAL A 680 -50.23 -102.89 -18.06
N ARG A 681 -49.20 -103.04 -18.90
CA ARG A 681 -48.94 -104.26 -19.68
C ARG A 681 -48.70 -105.46 -18.76
N ASP A 682 -47.84 -105.30 -17.76
CA ASP A 682 -47.42 -106.41 -16.90
C ASP A 682 -48.59 -106.89 -16.02
N GLY A 683 -49.34 -105.94 -15.43
CA GLY A 683 -50.59 -106.24 -14.72
C GLY A 683 -51.77 -106.72 -15.59
N LEU A 684 -51.62 -106.76 -16.93
CA LEU A 684 -52.52 -107.47 -17.84
C LEU A 684 -52.01 -108.87 -18.18
N LYS A 685 -50.69 -109.06 -18.31
CA LYS A 685 -50.08 -110.39 -18.49
C LYS A 685 -50.34 -111.31 -17.31
N ASP A 686 -50.19 -110.82 -16.07
CA ASP A 686 -50.48 -111.60 -14.86
C ASP A 686 -51.95 -112.11 -14.85
N LYS A 687 -52.88 -111.27 -15.30
CA LYS A 687 -54.32 -111.61 -15.40
C LYS A 687 -54.60 -112.59 -16.52
N LEU A 688 -53.97 -112.42 -17.68
CA LEU A 688 -54.09 -113.34 -18.81
C LEU A 688 -53.56 -114.74 -18.46
N GLU A 689 -52.42 -114.81 -17.79
CA GLU A 689 -51.84 -116.09 -17.35
C GLU A 689 -52.74 -116.77 -16.30
N THR A 690 -53.29 -115.99 -15.35
CA THR A 690 -54.30 -116.49 -14.40
C THR A 690 -55.53 -117.05 -15.13
N ALA A 691 -56.04 -116.34 -16.14
CA ALA A 691 -57.22 -116.73 -16.90
C ALA A 691 -56.99 -117.98 -17.78
N ARG A 692 -55.80 -118.16 -18.36
CA ARG A 692 -55.46 -119.36 -19.14
C ARG A 692 -55.40 -120.62 -18.26
N ASN A 693 -54.77 -120.52 -17.08
CA ASN A 693 -54.64 -121.65 -16.16
C ASN A 693 -55.98 -122.07 -15.52
N ALA A 694 -56.99 -121.18 -15.49
CA ALA A 694 -58.34 -121.51 -15.06
C ALA A 694 -58.99 -122.65 -15.86
N GLY A 695 -58.63 -122.84 -17.15
CA GLY A 695 -59.13 -123.95 -17.97
C GLY A 695 -58.67 -125.32 -17.45
N THR A 696 -57.40 -125.43 -17.06
CA THR A 696 -56.82 -126.63 -16.44
C THR A 696 -57.43 -126.88 -15.06
N ALA A 697 -57.56 -125.82 -14.25
CA ALA A 697 -58.20 -125.91 -12.93
C ALA A 697 -59.67 -126.35 -13.02
N LEU A 698 -60.43 -125.85 -14.01
CA LEU A 698 -61.82 -126.24 -14.24
C LEU A 698 -61.95 -127.70 -14.69
N ALA A 699 -60.99 -128.21 -15.47
CA ALA A 699 -60.95 -129.62 -15.85
C ALA A 699 -60.66 -130.51 -14.65
N GLN A 700 -59.72 -130.13 -13.78
CA GLN A 700 -59.40 -130.84 -12.55
C GLN A 700 -60.60 -130.82 -11.57
N ALA A 701 -61.17 -129.65 -11.27
CA ALA A 701 -62.32 -129.52 -10.39
C ALA A 701 -63.56 -130.32 -10.89
N LYS A 702 -63.75 -130.47 -12.21
CA LYS A 702 -64.79 -131.35 -12.77
C LYS A 702 -64.47 -132.84 -12.64
N ALA A 703 -63.20 -133.23 -12.69
CA ALA A 703 -62.78 -134.60 -12.39
C ALA A 703 -62.97 -134.90 -10.90
N ASP A 704 -62.56 -133.99 -10.03
CA ASP A 704 -62.70 -134.09 -8.57
C ASP A 704 -64.18 -134.14 -8.15
N LEU A 705 -65.03 -133.31 -8.77
CA LEU A 705 -66.49 -133.35 -8.57
C LEU A 705 -67.03 -134.75 -8.93
N LYS A 706 -66.66 -135.28 -10.09
CA LYS A 706 -67.10 -136.61 -10.52
C LYS A 706 -66.58 -137.73 -9.62
N VAL A 707 -65.36 -137.61 -9.08
CA VAL A 707 -64.83 -138.54 -8.06
C VAL A 707 -65.63 -138.45 -6.77
N ALA A 708 -65.96 -137.24 -6.30
CA ALA A 708 -66.76 -137.00 -5.10
C ALA A 708 -68.22 -137.50 -5.26
N GLU A 709 -68.84 -137.28 -6.43
CA GLU A 709 -70.16 -137.82 -6.79
C GLU A 709 -70.15 -139.35 -6.86
N THR A 710 -69.12 -139.95 -7.47
CA THR A 710 -68.97 -141.41 -7.53
C THR A 710 -68.81 -141.99 -6.12
N ARG A 711 -67.96 -141.38 -5.29
CA ARG A 711 -67.76 -141.79 -3.90
C ARG A 711 -69.02 -141.63 -3.06
N LEU A 712 -69.84 -140.61 -3.31
CA LEU A 712 -71.14 -140.43 -2.69
C LEU A 712 -72.14 -141.52 -3.10
N ALA A 713 -72.15 -141.91 -4.37
CA ALA A 713 -72.98 -143.00 -4.88
C ALA A 713 -72.56 -144.36 -4.27
N ASP A 714 -71.26 -144.65 -4.21
CA ASP A 714 -70.71 -145.85 -3.57
C ASP A 714 -71.07 -145.91 -2.09
N LEU A 715 -70.86 -144.81 -1.34
CA LEU A 715 -71.19 -144.74 0.09
C LEU A 715 -72.69 -144.91 0.34
N LYS A 716 -73.57 -144.37 -0.53
CA LYS A 716 -75.02 -144.59 -0.46
C LYS A 716 -75.39 -146.04 -0.81
N GLY A 717 -74.69 -146.68 -1.75
CA GLY A 717 -74.87 -148.10 -2.08
C GLY A 717 -74.43 -149.04 -0.96
N ILE A 718 -73.33 -148.72 -0.27
CA ILE A 718 -72.82 -149.46 0.90
C ILE A 718 -73.73 -149.22 2.12
N LEU A 719 -74.20 -147.99 2.34
CA LEU A 719 -75.19 -147.66 3.36
C LEU A 719 -76.47 -148.49 3.17
N GLY A 720 -77.05 -148.50 1.96
CA GLY A 720 -78.25 -149.30 1.67
C GLY A 720 -78.05 -150.81 1.87
N GLN A 721 -76.85 -151.34 1.63
CA GLN A 721 -76.51 -152.74 1.95
C GLN A 721 -76.39 -152.97 3.46
N ALA A 722 -75.79 -152.04 4.21
CA ALA A 722 -75.72 -152.11 5.66
C ALA A 722 -77.10 -151.98 6.32
N GLU A 723 -77.98 -151.12 5.81
CA GLU A 723 -79.37 -150.97 6.23
C GLU A 723 -80.19 -152.24 5.95
N ALA A 724 -80.01 -152.85 4.78
CA ALA A 724 -80.63 -154.13 4.43
C ALA A 724 -80.14 -155.27 5.34
N ASN A 725 -78.84 -155.36 5.60
CA ASN A 725 -78.25 -156.36 6.50
C ASN A 725 -78.70 -156.16 7.95
N PHE A 726 -78.70 -154.92 8.45
CA PHE A 726 -79.25 -154.57 9.76
C PHE A 726 -80.73 -154.98 9.87
N THR A 727 -81.54 -154.68 8.85
CA THR A 727 -82.96 -155.07 8.80
C THR A 727 -83.13 -156.59 8.80
N TYR A 728 -82.29 -157.31 8.05
CA TYR A 728 -82.31 -158.77 7.98
C TYR A 728 -81.92 -159.42 9.34
N LEU A 729 -80.79 -159.05 9.93
CA LEU A 729 -80.36 -159.54 11.24
C LEU A 729 -81.41 -159.25 12.33
N LYS A 730 -82.00 -158.06 12.31
CA LYS A 730 -83.09 -157.65 13.21
C LYS A 730 -84.38 -158.44 13.02
N SER A 731 -84.62 -159.00 11.83
CA SER A 731 -85.77 -159.88 11.55
C SER A 731 -85.57 -161.32 12.03
N LEU A 732 -84.33 -161.74 12.32
CA LEU A 732 -83.99 -163.08 12.76
C LEU A 732 -83.95 -163.26 14.29
N LEU A 733 -84.12 -162.20 15.09
CA LEU A 733 -84.19 -162.32 16.55
C LEU A 733 -85.49 -163.01 17.00
N PRO A 734 -85.42 -164.14 17.73
CA PRO A 734 -86.60 -164.87 18.18
C PRO A 734 -87.37 -164.12 19.29
N ILE A 735 -88.68 -163.99 19.12
CA ILE A 735 -89.53 -163.20 20.03
C ILE A 735 -90.13 -164.08 21.14
N THR A 736 -89.74 -163.76 22.37
CA THR A 736 -90.38 -164.05 23.68
C THR A 736 -90.30 -165.45 24.30
N ALA A 737 -90.15 -165.44 25.63
CA ALA A 737 -90.31 -166.55 26.54
C ALA A 737 -91.80 -166.74 26.93
N LYS A 738 -92.32 -167.93 27.23
CA LYS A 738 -91.71 -169.28 27.22
C LYS A 738 -92.84 -170.34 27.09
N GLY A 739 -93.02 -170.92 25.90
CA GLY A 739 -93.88 -172.10 25.69
C GLY A 739 -94.82 -172.04 24.49
N GLU A 740 -95.11 -173.23 23.95
CA GLU A 740 -96.05 -173.57 22.85
C GLU A 740 -95.76 -173.00 21.43
N PRO A 741 -96.28 -173.65 20.36
CA PRO A 741 -95.66 -173.59 19.02
C PRO A 741 -96.58 -173.09 17.88
N ALA A 742 -95.99 -172.82 16.71
CA ALA A 742 -96.63 -173.02 15.40
C ALA A 742 -95.60 -173.18 14.26
N TYR A 743 -96.04 -173.84 13.18
CA TYR A 743 -95.33 -173.96 11.90
C TYR A 743 -95.22 -172.61 11.16
N HIS A 744 -94.28 -172.49 10.21
CA HIS A 744 -94.60 -172.46 8.77
C HIS A 744 -93.35 -172.76 7.92
N GLU A 745 -93.57 -173.22 6.68
CA GLU A 745 -92.51 -173.59 5.71
C GLU A 745 -92.27 -172.47 4.68
N LEU A 746 -91.16 -172.61 3.92
CA LEU A 746 -90.85 -171.89 2.66
C LEU A 746 -90.50 -170.38 2.83
N PRO A 747 -89.80 -169.75 1.84
CA PRO A 747 -89.57 -170.19 0.46
C PRO A 747 -88.10 -170.25 -0.01
N THR A 748 -87.92 -170.78 -1.21
CA THR A 748 -86.73 -170.61 -2.07
C THR A 748 -86.61 -169.18 -2.59
N LEU A 749 -85.40 -168.71 -2.86
CA LEU A 749 -85.14 -167.43 -3.52
C LEU A 749 -84.35 -167.62 -4.82
N GLU A 750 -84.97 -167.34 -5.97
CA GLU A 750 -84.29 -167.14 -7.26
C GLU A 750 -84.26 -165.65 -7.64
N ILE A 751 -83.38 -165.30 -8.59
CA ILE A 751 -82.78 -163.96 -8.73
C ILE A 751 -83.53 -163.09 -9.76
N PRO A 752 -83.81 -161.79 -9.48
CA PRO A 752 -84.16 -160.80 -10.50
C PRO A 752 -83.01 -160.61 -11.50
N LYS A 753 -83.25 -161.00 -12.75
CA LYS A 753 -82.23 -161.36 -13.74
C LYS A 753 -81.67 -160.17 -14.54
N GLU A 754 -81.51 -159.01 -13.90
CA GLU A 754 -81.37 -157.71 -14.58
C GLU A 754 -79.98 -157.06 -14.50
N LEU A 755 -79.02 -157.68 -13.79
CA LEU A 755 -77.65 -157.17 -13.61
C LEU A 755 -76.57 -158.02 -14.32
N LEU A 756 -76.94 -158.76 -15.37
CA LEU A 756 -75.98 -159.44 -16.25
C LEU A 756 -76.24 -159.05 -17.71
N ASP A 757 -75.14 -158.76 -18.42
CA ASP A 757 -75.02 -158.45 -19.86
C ASP A 757 -75.62 -157.13 -20.39
N LYS A 758 -74.79 -156.08 -20.34
CA LYS A 758 -74.42 -155.21 -21.48
C LYS A 758 -72.94 -154.80 -21.28
N ALA A 759 -71.98 -155.05 -22.17
CA ALA A 759 -71.90 -154.72 -23.61
C ALA A 759 -71.69 -153.19 -23.83
N GLU A 760 -70.69 -152.71 -24.59
CA GLU A 760 -69.59 -153.37 -25.32
C GLU A 760 -68.56 -152.34 -25.84
N VAL A 761 -67.50 -152.81 -26.52
CA VAL A 761 -66.71 -152.11 -27.58
C VAL A 761 -65.72 -150.98 -27.19
N ASP A 762 -64.55 -151.05 -27.88
CA ASP A 762 -63.41 -150.12 -28.13
C ASP A 762 -63.22 -148.80 -27.35
N GLY A 763 -61.99 -148.33 -27.07
CA GLY A 763 -60.65 -148.90 -27.33
C GLY A 763 -59.77 -148.10 -28.30
N LYS A 764 -58.44 -148.17 -28.09
CA LYS A 764 -57.34 -147.76 -29.00
C LYS A 764 -57.19 -146.23 -29.26
N VAL A 765 -56.02 -145.68 -29.64
CA VAL A 765 -54.64 -146.21 -29.72
C VAL A 765 -53.62 -145.07 -29.51
N ASP A 766 -52.40 -145.47 -29.14
CA ASP A 766 -51.08 -144.80 -29.19
C ASP A 766 -50.92 -143.45 -29.92
N THR A 767 -50.02 -142.61 -29.40
CA THR A 767 -48.75 -142.31 -30.12
C THR A 767 -47.66 -141.78 -29.15
N PRO A 768 -46.36 -141.98 -29.44
CA PRO A 768 -45.25 -141.61 -28.55
C PRO A 768 -44.65 -140.23 -28.85
N VAL A 769 -43.79 -139.73 -27.95
CA VAL A 769 -42.92 -138.57 -28.17
C VAL A 769 -41.46 -138.94 -27.87
N VAL A 770 -40.53 -138.25 -28.52
CA VAL A 770 -39.09 -138.58 -28.60
C VAL A 770 -38.24 -137.78 -27.59
N ASP A 771 -37.09 -138.37 -27.25
CA ASP A 771 -35.90 -137.82 -26.60
C ASP A 771 -35.67 -136.31 -26.76
N ASN A 772 -35.23 -135.69 -25.66
CA ASN A 772 -34.71 -134.33 -25.65
C ASN A 772 -33.64 -134.20 -24.55
N THR A 773 -32.40 -134.59 -24.86
CA THR A 773 -31.23 -134.45 -23.98
C THR A 773 -30.30 -133.35 -24.49
N VAL A 774 -30.04 -132.33 -23.64
CA VAL A 774 -29.15 -131.21 -23.93
C VAL A 774 -27.99 -131.20 -22.93
N ASP A 775 -26.77 -131.06 -23.44
CA ASP A 775 -25.54 -131.08 -22.64
C ASP A 775 -25.51 -130.00 -21.56
N THR A 776 -25.07 -130.38 -20.36
CA THR A 776 -24.62 -129.44 -19.32
C THR A 776 -23.10 -129.46 -19.25
N LYS A 777 -22.44 -128.43 -19.80
CA LYS A 777 -21.06 -128.13 -19.42
C LYS A 777 -20.83 -126.64 -19.17
N VAL A 778 -20.43 -126.33 -17.94
CA VAL A 778 -19.89 -125.03 -17.54
C VAL A 778 -18.41 -124.96 -17.90
N GLU A 779 -18.02 -123.96 -18.70
CA GLU A 779 -16.66 -123.41 -18.76
C GLU A 779 -16.74 -122.01 -19.38
N ALA A 780 -16.13 -121.01 -18.73
CA ALA A 780 -16.27 -119.60 -19.11
C ALA A 780 -15.24 -119.17 -20.17
N PRO A 781 -15.59 -118.22 -21.08
CA PRO A 781 -14.71 -117.82 -22.17
C PRO A 781 -13.53 -116.96 -21.70
N VAL A 782 -12.40 -117.09 -22.42
CA VAL A 782 -11.21 -116.25 -22.28
C VAL A 782 -10.98 -115.49 -23.57
N THR A 783 -11.01 -114.14 -23.54
CA THR A 783 -10.01 -113.28 -24.21
C THR A 783 -10.13 -111.82 -23.80
N GLN A 784 -8.97 -111.18 -23.59
CA GLN A 784 -8.67 -109.74 -23.61
C GLN A 784 -9.68 -108.73 -23.04
N GLY A 785 -9.31 -108.11 -21.90
CA GLY A 785 -9.90 -106.86 -21.44
C GLY A 785 -9.03 -106.14 -20.39
N GLY A 786 -9.19 -104.82 -20.30
CA GLY A 786 -8.79 -104.00 -19.15
C GLY A 786 -7.30 -103.74 -18.92
N GLU A 787 -6.79 -102.62 -19.42
CA GLU A 787 -5.64 -101.96 -18.78
C GLU A 787 -6.11 -101.28 -17.47
N VAL A 788 -5.31 -101.36 -16.40
CA VAL A 788 -5.76 -101.02 -15.04
C VAL A 788 -4.90 -99.93 -14.41
N VAL A 789 -5.50 -98.77 -14.16
CA VAL A 789 -4.96 -97.73 -13.26
C VAL A 789 -5.77 -97.74 -11.97
N LYS A 790 -5.08 -97.85 -10.83
CA LYS A 790 -5.73 -97.99 -9.51
C LYS A 790 -6.20 -96.66 -8.96
N VAL A 791 -7.38 -96.68 -8.34
CA VAL A 791 -7.74 -95.78 -7.24
C VAL A 791 -6.98 -96.24 -5.99
N ASP A 792 -6.48 -95.29 -5.19
CA ASP A 792 -6.44 -95.49 -3.74
C ASP A 792 -6.64 -94.14 -3.02
N LEU A 793 -7.13 -94.19 -1.79
CA LEU A 793 -7.34 -93.04 -0.90
C LEU A 793 -6.19 -92.96 0.10
N THR A 794 -5.91 -91.78 0.68
CA THR A 794 -5.82 -91.67 2.15
C THR A 794 -5.70 -90.24 2.69
N THR A 795 -6.16 -90.12 3.93
CA THR A 795 -6.09 -88.97 4.86
C THR A 795 -4.65 -88.55 5.23
N THR A 796 -4.44 -87.25 5.50
CA THR A 796 -3.16 -86.71 5.98
C THR A 796 -3.27 -86.00 7.35
N THR A 797 -2.62 -86.56 8.40
CA THR A 797 -2.34 -85.83 9.65
C THR A 797 -1.18 -86.45 10.44
N ALA A 798 -0.04 -85.76 10.58
CA ALA A 798 0.84 -85.80 11.77
C ALA A 798 2.06 -84.84 11.65
N ASN A 799 2.47 -84.32 12.81
CA ASN A 799 3.60 -83.40 13.04
C ASN A 799 4.99 -83.94 12.65
N SER A 800 5.94 -83.06 12.30
CA SER A 800 7.01 -82.61 13.23
C SER A 800 8.05 -81.71 12.52
N SER A 801 8.57 -80.67 13.21
CA SER A 801 9.82 -79.98 12.80
C SER A 801 10.44 -79.14 13.92
N THR A 802 11.66 -79.51 14.34
CA THR A 802 12.64 -78.79 15.17
C THR A 802 14.02 -79.42 14.91
N VAL A 803 15.20 -78.80 15.05
CA VAL A 803 15.64 -77.40 15.26
C VAL A 803 17.13 -77.33 14.87
N ALA A 804 17.61 -76.21 14.27
CA ALA A 804 19.00 -75.73 14.38
C ALA A 804 19.16 -74.29 13.86
N THR A 805 20.10 -73.53 14.43
CA THR A 805 20.42 -72.09 14.21
C THR A 805 21.95 -71.94 14.07
N PRO A 806 22.60 -70.73 14.07
CA PRO A 806 22.15 -69.32 14.09
C PRO A 806 22.71 -68.51 12.87
N VAL A 807 22.78 -67.17 12.77
CA VAL A 807 22.57 -65.94 13.60
C VAL A 807 21.97 -64.85 12.65
N VAL A 808 21.61 -63.60 12.98
CA VAL A 808 21.79 -62.71 14.16
C VAL A 808 20.47 -61.95 14.48
N ALA A 809 20.52 -60.91 15.33
CA ALA A 809 19.46 -59.93 15.66
C ALA A 809 20.17 -58.62 16.15
N PRO A 810 19.56 -57.59 16.81
CA PRO A 810 18.16 -57.30 17.16
C PRO A 810 17.73 -55.89 16.62
N ALA A 811 16.81 -55.06 17.14
CA ALA A 811 15.92 -55.04 18.32
C ALA A 811 14.68 -54.14 18.07
N THR A 812 13.65 -54.26 18.92
CA THR A 812 12.51 -53.31 19.04
C THR A 812 12.01 -53.21 20.49
N SER A 813 11.70 -52.01 21.00
CA SER A 813 10.69 -51.79 22.06
C SER A 813 10.36 -50.31 22.31
N ALA A 814 9.22 -50.08 22.98
CA ALA A 814 8.51 -48.81 23.16
C ALA A 814 9.16 -47.74 24.08
N PRO A 815 8.59 -46.53 24.11
CA PRO A 815 8.48 -45.75 25.35
C PRO A 815 7.05 -45.22 25.65
N LYS A 816 6.90 -44.50 26.77
CA LYS A 816 5.64 -44.02 27.38
C LYS A 816 5.82 -42.60 27.98
N VAL A 817 4.73 -41.82 28.00
CA VAL A 817 4.49 -40.45 28.55
C VAL A 817 5.15 -40.24 29.96
N ALA A 818 5.64 -39.07 30.41
CA ALA A 818 5.34 -37.63 30.17
C ALA A 818 6.64 -36.74 30.12
N THR A 819 6.73 -35.39 30.25
CA THR A 819 5.86 -34.28 30.78
C THR A 819 6.35 -32.88 30.29
N SER A 820 5.62 -31.78 30.58
CA SER A 820 5.98 -30.33 30.42
C SER A 820 5.98 -29.78 28.97
N SER A 821 5.55 -28.56 28.63
CA SER A 821 4.84 -27.47 29.37
C SER A 821 4.04 -26.56 28.39
N GLU A 822 3.23 -25.67 28.95
CA GLU A 822 2.32 -24.61 28.41
C GLU A 822 2.71 -23.95 27.04
N SER A 823 1.80 -23.34 26.24
CA SER A 823 0.61 -22.55 26.62
C SER A 823 -0.46 -22.32 25.50
N THR A 824 -1.70 -22.04 25.95
CA THR A 824 -2.79 -21.20 25.36
C THR A 824 -3.38 -21.43 23.94
N LYS A 825 -4.72 -21.29 23.83
CA LYS A 825 -5.56 -21.30 22.61
C LYS A 825 -6.14 -19.92 22.26
N VAL A 826 -6.62 -19.75 21.02
CA VAL A 826 -7.87 -19.07 20.52
C VAL A 826 -7.61 -18.67 19.05
N VAL A 827 -8.22 -19.25 17.99
CA VAL A 827 -9.65 -19.33 17.57
C VAL A 827 -10.25 -17.99 17.08
N VAL A 828 -10.39 -17.83 15.76
CA VAL A 828 -11.44 -17.03 15.07
C VAL A 828 -11.80 -17.73 13.73
N GLU A 829 -13.06 -17.60 13.27
CA GLU A 829 -13.62 -18.23 12.07
C GLU A 829 -13.46 -17.42 10.77
N TYR A 830 -13.83 -18.04 9.64
CA TYR A 830 -14.01 -17.39 8.33
C TYR A 830 -15.21 -16.43 8.33
N GLY A 831 -15.09 -15.31 7.61
CA GLY A 831 -16.18 -14.36 7.32
C GLY A 831 -16.13 -13.87 5.87
N ALA A 832 -17.29 -13.70 5.24
CA ALA A 832 -17.41 -13.47 3.80
C ALA A 832 -17.11 -12.03 3.35
N THR A 833 -16.60 -11.89 2.12
CA THR A 833 -16.27 -10.60 1.48
C THR A 833 -17.43 -10.02 0.66
N ALA A 834 -17.72 -8.74 0.84
CA ALA A 834 -18.54 -7.95 -0.09
C ALA A 834 -18.23 -6.45 0.05
N LYS A 835 -18.01 -5.75 -1.09
CA LYS A 835 -18.23 -4.30 -1.37
C LYS A 835 -17.83 -3.28 -0.26
N THR A 836 -16.98 -2.27 -0.46
CA THR A 836 -16.82 -1.36 -1.63
C THR A 836 -15.46 -0.66 -1.67
N LEU A 837 -15.13 -0.03 -2.81
CA LEU A 837 -14.13 1.04 -2.92
C LEU A 837 -14.51 2.30 -2.12
N PRO A 838 -13.52 3.12 -1.72
CA PRO A 838 -13.63 4.57 -1.73
C PRO A 838 -12.51 5.23 -2.55
N ASN A 839 -12.73 6.49 -2.96
CA ASN A 839 -11.73 7.32 -3.64
C ASN A 839 -11.93 8.80 -3.26
N THR A 840 -10.84 9.57 -3.17
CA THR A 840 -10.76 11.03 -2.93
C THR A 840 -11.39 11.64 -1.65
N GLY A 841 -10.72 12.64 -1.07
CA GLY A 841 -11.24 13.50 0.00
C GLY A 841 -10.13 14.20 0.79
N GLU A 842 -10.01 15.53 0.66
CA GLU A 842 -9.00 16.35 1.34
C GLU A 842 -9.52 16.96 2.65
N SER A 843 -8.61 17.20 3.62
CA SER A 843 -8.76 18.22 4.67
C SER A 843 -7.38 18.67 5.19
N GLU A 844 -7.31 19.86 5.77
CA GLU A 844 -6.05 20.63 5.87
C GLU A 844 -5.24 20.49 7.17
N ASN A 845 -3.96 20.89 7.07
CA ASN A 845 -3.18 21.65 8.07
C ASN A 845 -2.89 21.05 9.47
N ILE A 846 -1.60 20.79 9.76
CA ILE A 846 -0.78 21.68 10.62
C ILE A 846 0.73 21.30 10.60
N MET A 847 1.58 22.31 10.38
CA MET A 847 3.01 22.49 10.76
C MET A 847 3.97 21.28 10.94
N LEU A 848 5.00 21.21 10.09
CA LEU A 848 6.41 21.40 10.54
C LEU A 848 7.28 21.99 9.40
N TYR A 849 8.48 22.48 9.71
CA TYR A 849 9.27 23.45 8.92
C TYR A 849 10.40 22.85 8.04
N ILE A 850 11.05 23.75 7.25
CA ILE A 850 12.25 23.61 6.38
C ILE A 850 11.87 23.23 4.93
N GLY A 851 12.13 24.00 3.85
CA GLY A 851 13.02 25.16 3.58
C GLY A 851 14.33 24.70 2.90
N ILE A 852 14.87 25.21 1.78
CA ILE A 852 14.68 26.39 0.89
C ILE A 852 15.13 25.90 -0.52
N GLY A 853 14.72 26.38 -1.71
CA GLY A 853 13.87 27.51 -2.13
C GLY A 853 14.14 27.81 -3.63
N LEU A 854 14.20 29.11 -4.03
CA LEU A 854 14.65 29.63 -5.34
C LEU A 854 14.08 29.00 -6.65
N LEU A 855 13.06 29.66 -7.22
CA LEU A 855 12.97 29.86 -8.67
C LEU A 855 12.19 31.16 -8.95
N GLY A 856 12.59 31.94 -9.95
CA GLY A 856 12.06 33.29 -10.16
C GLY A 856 11.77 33.65 -11.61
N LEU A 857 10.83 34.58 -11.78
CA LEU A 857 10.68 35.50 -12.91
C LEU A 857 10.57 34.88 -14.33
N ALA A 858 9.35 34.60 -14.76
CA ALA A 858 8.94 34.69 -16.15
C ALA A 858 7.78 35.69 -16.29
N GLY A 859 8.03 36.84 -16.92
CA GLY A 859 7.06 37.93 -17.01
C GLY A 859 6.11 37.82 -18.20
N LEU A 860 4.79 37.94 -17.98
CA LEU A 860 3.78 37.97 -19.04
C LEU A 860 3.08 39.33 -19.10
N SER A 861 3.29 40.05 -20.20
CA SER A 861 2.81 41.43 -20.37
C SER A 861 1.68 41.54 -21.40
N LYS A 862 0.47 41.95 -20.95
CA LYS A 862 -0.50 42.73 -21.76
C LYS A 862 -1.74 43.14 -20.94
N LYS A 863 -2.07 44.44 -21.02
CA LYS A 863 -3.42 45.06 -21.14
C LYS A 863 -4.55 44.56 -20.20
N ARG A 864 -5.38 45.44 -19.60
CA ARG A 864 -5.92 46.69 -20.17
C ARG A 864 -6.67 47.57 -19.14
N ASN A 865 -6.74 48.88 -19.44
CA ASN A 865 -7.83 49.84 -19.16
C ASN A 865 -8.05 50.47 -17.76
N LYS A 866 -8.03 51.83 -17.77
CA LYS A 866 -8.90 52.78 -17.02
C LYS A 866 -8.61 52.95 -15.51
N ARG A 867 -8.85 54.11 -14.87
CA ARG A 867 -9.50 55.38 -15.31
C ARG A 867 -8.99 56.58 -14.47
N THR A 868 -9.10 57.81 -15.00
CA THR A 868 -9.31 59.14 -14.34
C THR A 868 -9.05 59.31 -12.83
N ILE A 869 -8.48 60.43 -12.36
CA ILE A 869 -8.36 61.78 -12.98
C ILE A 869 -6.89 62.15 -13.18
#